data_AF-A0A1D6L8C0-F1
#
_entry.id   AF-A0A1D6L8C0-F1
#
_cell.length_a   1.000
_cell.length_b   1.000
_cell.length_c   1.000
_cell.angle_alpha   90.00
_cell.angle_beta   90.00
_cell.angle_gamma   90.00
#
_symmetry.space_group_name_H-M   'P 1'
#
loop_
_entity.id
_entity.type
_entity.pdbx_description
1 polymer ?
#
loop_
_entity_poly.entity_id
_entity_poly.type
_entity_poly.pdbx_seq_one_letter_code
_entity_poly.pdbx_strand_id
1 'polypeptide(L)'
;MAASARGSVWEIQPRDVEAAGLAAADAAAFHAALRSAAGSAAASGDAVWAAVAAAGVLRPEHPHALHQLVYYSAYAGWDRAARGPPPYWFPSPTDCKQTNLGRLMEVNGPKLLGSSYRDPISSFNHFYRFSVENQEVYWSMVLKQLAVKFKQEPMSILSTSDRSKKGGTWLQGAVLNIAECCLLPCPSLKRTDDSTAIIWRDEGLDDYPVNRMSLKELRSQVITVAHALDAIFEKGDPIAIDTPMTCNAVIIYLAIILGGFVVVSIADSFAPQEIGSRMGVSKAKAIFTQDFIVRGGKKVPLYSRVIQGTSSKAVVIPAIGDSLGIMLRDGDMSWKDFLSHAAGRSSSYSPVYQSVDALTNILFSSGTTGEPKAIPWTQLSPIRCASDTWAHLDVRPCDIGCWPTNLGWVMGPIIIYSCFLTGATLALYHGSPLGRDFCKFVQDAGVTVLGSVPSLVKSWKAGNCAEGLDWTKIRVLGTTGEASDIDDNLWLTSRASYKPIVECCGGTELASSYIQGSLLRPQAFGAFSGASMSTGFVILDEQGTPYPDDIPCSGEVGLFPLYFGATDRLLNADHDKVYFDGMPIYKGRQLRRHGDIIQRTVGGYYIVQGRADDTMNLGGIKTSSVEIERVCNRADECLLETAAVSIKPSGGGPEHLAILAVLKDRSAQYDVNLLKRKFQTAIQKNLNPLFKVSYVKVVAEFPRTASNKLLRRVLRDQLAQELSNRSKL
;
A
#
# COMPACT_ATOMS: atom_id res chain seq x y z
N MET A 1 -14.12 -5.90 22.35
CA MET A 1 -13.84 -7.30 21.96
C MET A 1 -14.76 -8.32 22.63
N ALA A 2 -15.34 -8.08 23.83
CA ALA A 2 -16.02 -9.13 24.61
C ALA A 2 -17.57 -9.20 24.53
N ALA A 3 -18.27 -8.22 23.93
CA ALA A 3 -19.73 -8.15 24.06
C ALA A 3 -20.47 -9.34 23.44
N SER A 4 -19.89 -9.97 22.40
CA SER A 4 -20.46 -11.13 21.72
C SER A 4 -19.83 -12.47 22.11
N ALA A 5 -18.70 -12.48 22.82
CA ALA A 5 -17.98 -13.72 23.10
C ALA A 5 -18.64 -14.50 24.25
N ARG A 6 -18.63 -15.83 24.16
CA ARG A 6 -18.82 -16.72 25.31
C ARG A 6 -17.45 -17.13 25.87
N GLY A 7 -17.40 -17.68 27.09
CA GLY A 7 -16.14 -18.06 27.73
C GLY A 7 -15.37 -19.14 26.97
N SER A 8 -16.04 -19.88 26.08
CA SER A 8 -15.43 -20.76 25.08
C SER A 8 -16.43 -21.07 23.94
N VAL A 9 -15.95 -21.66 22.84
CA VAL A 9 -16.83 -22.19 21.76
C VAL A 9 -17.82 -23.23 22.32
N TRP A 10 -17.43 -23.98 23.36
CA TRP A 10 -18.29 -24.98 24.00
C TRP A 10 -19.31 -24.40 24.97
N GLU A 11 -19.35 -23.09 25.18
CA GLU A 11 -20.41 -22.42 25.94
C GLU A 11 -21.49 -21.83 25.05
N ILE A 12 -21.23 -21.69 23.74
CA ILE A 12 -22.20 -21.21 22.76
C ILE A 12 -23.43 -22.12 22.78
N GLN A 13 -24.60 -21.51 22.91
CA GLN A 13 -25.91 -22.16 22.83
C GLN A 13 -26.65 -21.78 21.54
N PRO A 14 -27.65 -22.56 21.07
CA PRO A 14 -28.45 -22.19 19.90
C PRO A 14 -29.06 -20.78 19.96
N ARG A 15 -29.54 -20.35 21.14
CA ARG A 15 -30.05 -18.99 21.35
C ARG A 15 -29.02 -17.88 21.11
N ASP A 16 -27.73 -18.17 21.29
CA ASP A 16 -26.65 -17.20 21.04
C ASP A 16 -26.40 -17.06 19.54
N VAL A 17 -26.55 -18.17 18.80
CA VAL A 17 -26.48 -18.20 17.33
C VAL A 17 -27.66 -17.43 16.72
N GLU A 18 -28.86 -17.60 17.27
CA GLU A 18 -30.04 -16.80 16.91
C GLU A 18 -29.85 -15.32 17.22
N ALA A 19 -29.35 -14.99 18.42
CA ALA A 19 -29.05 -13.61 18.81
C ALA A 19 -27.96 -12.97 17.94
N ALA A 20 -27.08 -13.78 17.33
CA ALA A 20 -26.10 -13.34 16.36
C ALA A 20 -26.68 -13.16 14.93
N GLY A 21 -27.98 -13.35 14.75
CA GLY A 21 -28.73 -13.03 13.53
C GLY A 21 -28.99 -14.20 12.58
N LEU A 22 -28.60 -15.43 12.93
CA LEU A 22 -28.96 -16.60 12.12
C LEU A 22 -30.43 -16.97 12.36
N ALA A 23 -31.15 -17.39 11.33
CA ALA A 23 -32.54 -17.82 11.46
C ALA A 23 -32.66 -19.00 12.45
N ALA A 24 -33.72 -19.00 13.27
CA ALA A 24 -33.96 -20.05 14.28
C ALA A 24 -34.00 -21.46 13.69
N ALA A 25 -34.50 -21.61 12.45
CA ALA A 25 -34.51 -22.89 11.74
C ALA A 25 -33.10 -23.46 11.47
N ASP A 26 -32.10 -22.60 11.32
CA ASP A 26 -30.72 -22.98 10.99
C ASP A 26 -29.81 -23.04 12.23
N ALA A 27 -30.20 -22.37 13.32
CA ALA A 27 -29.37 -22.21 14.52
C ALA A 27 -28.97 -23.54 15.18
N ALA A 28 -29.90 -24.50 15.29
CA ALA A 28 -29.62 -25.81 15.86
C ALA A 28 -28.64 -26.62 14.99
N ALA A 29 -28.83 -26.59 13.67
CA ALA A 29 -27.96 -27.28 12.71
C ALA A 29 -26.55 -26.67 12.70
N PHE A 30 -26.46 -25.34 12.67
CA PHE A 30 -25.19 -24.62 12.78
C PHE A 30 -24.46 -24.95 14.09
N HIS A 31 -25.16 -24.91 15.23
CA HIS A 31 -24.58 -25.23 16.52
C HIS A 31 -24.04 -26.67 16.57
N ALA A 32 -24.77 -27.65 16.03
CA ALA A 32 -24.31 -29.03 15.94
C ALA A 32 -23.05 -29.16 15.06
N ALA A 33 -23.02 -28.50 13.90
CA ALA A 33 -21.85 -28.46 13.01
C ALA A 33 -20.63 -27.82 13.70
N LEU A 34 -20.83 -26.71 14.41
CA LEU A 34 -19.78 -26.03 15.18
C LEU A 34 -19.19 -26.94 16.27
N ARG A 35 -20.04 -27.64 17.02
CA ARG A 35 -19.60 -28.60 18.05
C ARG A 35 -18.77 -29.74 17.47
N SER A 36 -19.22 -30.28 16.33
CA SER A 36 -18.51 -31.35 15.63
C SER A 36 -17.13 -30.87 15.15
N ALA A 37 -17.06 -29.67 14.55
CA ALA A 37 -15.83 -29.11 14.02
C ALA A 37 -14.83 -28.69 15.12
N ALA A 38 -15.30 -28.07 16.21
CA ALA A 38 -14.44 -27.62 17.30
C ALA A 38 -13.76 -28.78 18.05
N GLY A 39 -14.35 -29.98 18.02
CA GLY A 39 -13.80 -31.17 18.65
C GLY A 39 -13.69 -31.05 20.18
N SER A 40 -12.52 -31.40 20.72
CA SER A 40 -12.28 -31.49 22.18
C SER A 40 -12.07 -30.14 22.85
N ALA A 41 -12.71 -29.95 24.02
CA ALA A 41 -12.56 -28.79 24.89
C ALA A 41 -11.13 -28.54 25.40
N ALA A 42 -10.25 -29.53 25.31
CA ALA A 42 -8.85 -29.42 25.74
C ALA A 42 -7.93 -28.79 24.67
N ALA A 43 -8.41 -28.54 23.46
CA ALA A 43 -7.61 -27.95 22.39
C ALA A 43 -7.30 -26.46 22.65
N SER A 44 -6.15 -25.99 22.19
CA SER A 44 -5.81 -24.57 22.21
C SER A 44 -6.66 -23.79 21.21
N GLY A 45 -6.88 -22.49 21.47
CA GLY A 45 -7.78 -21.66 20.65
C GLY A 45 -7.42 -21.61 19.16
N ASP A 46 -6.13 -21.71 18.82
CA ASP A 46 -5.65 -21.81 17.45
C ASP A 46 -5.98 -23.14 16.78
N ALA A 47 -5.87 -24.26 17.49
CA ALA A 47 -6.30 -25.56 16.99
C ALA A 47 -7.82 -25.61 16.77
N VAL A 48 -8.59 -25.05 17.72
CA VAL A 48 -10.05 -24.94 17.62
C VAL A 48 -10.44 -24.10 16.41
N TRP A 49 -9.87 -22.91 16.27
CA TRP A 49 -10.18 -22.02 15.16
C TRP A 49 -9.78 -22.63 13.81
N ALA A 50 -8.60 -23.24 13.71
CA ALA A 50 -8.15 -23.92 12.50
C ALA A 50 -9.13 -25.01 12.05
N ALA A 51 -9.62 -25.83 13.00
CA ALA A 51 -10.58 -26.89 12.71
C ALA A 51 -11.94 -26.33 12.26
N VAL A 52 -12.45 -25.29 12.94
CA VAL A 52 -13.72 -24.63 12.59
C VAL A 52 -13.65 -23.98 11.21
N ALA A 53 -12.56 -23.27 10.90
CA ALA A 53 -12.35 -22.63 9.60
C ALA A 53 -12.20 -23.68 8.48
N ALA A 54 -11.44 -24.75 8.71
CA ALA A 54 -11.26 -25.84 7.73
C ALA A 54 -12.54 -26.62 7.44
N ALA A 55 -13.42 -26.78 8.44
CA ALA A 55 -14.72 -27.43 8.28
C ALA A 55 -15.74 -26.60 7.49
N GLY A 56 -15.48 -25.31 7.23
CA GLY A 56 -16.37 -24.45 6.45
C GLY A 56 -17.72 -24.18 7.13
N VAL A 57 -17.79 -24.29 8.46
CA VAL A 57 -19.02 -24.09 9.25
C VAL A 57 -19.56 -22.66 9.09
N LEU A 58 -18.65 -21.69 9.02
CA LEU A 58 -18.96 -20.27 8.82
C LEU A 58 -18.87 -19.92 7.33
N ARG A 59 -19.98 -19.47 6.75
CA ARG A 59 -20.10 -19.15 5.32
C ARG A 59 -20.19 -17.64 5.08
N PRO A 60 -19.77 -17.13 3.90
CA PRO A 60 -19.84 -15.69 3.58
C PRO A 60 -21.22 -15.07 3.68
N GLU A 61 -22.30 -15.83 3.56
CA GLU A 61 -23.68 -15.33 3.70
C GLU A 61 -24.12 -15.15 5.16
N HIS A 62 -23.40 -15.74 6.13
CA HIS A 62 -23.78 -15.62 7.53
C HIS A 62 -23.55 -14.18 8.05
N PRO A 63 -24.35 -13.73 9.04
CA PRO A 63 -24.20 -12.41 9.64
C PRO A 63 -22.84 -12.23 10.31
N HIS A 64 -22.24 -11.05 10.20
CA HIS A 64 -20.94 -10.73 10.81
C HIS A 64 -20.89 -11.02 12.31
N ALA A 65 -21.98 -10.74 13.04
CA ALA A 65 -22.08 -11.02 14.47
C ALA A 65 -21.88 -12.50 14.81
N LEU A 66 -22.26 -13.42 13.93
CA LEU A 66 -22.01 -14.86 14.10
C LEU A 66 -20.53 -15.20 13.93
N HIS A 67 -19.86 -14.59 12.94
CA HIS A 67 -18.42 -14.74 12.78
C HIS A 67 -17.65 -14.20 14.00
N GLN A 68 -18.08 -13.06 14.56
CA GLN A 68 -17.53 -12.50 15.80
C GLN A 68 -17.72 -13.44 16.99
N LEU A 69 -18.95 -13.92 17.21
CA LEU A 69 -19.28 -14.86 18.30
C LEU A 69 -18.33 -16.06 18.28
N VAL A 70 -18.18 -16.72 17.13
CA VAL A 70 -17.35 -17.93 17.04
C VAL A 70 -15.86 -17.62 17.17
N TYR A 71 -15.35 -16.61 16.44
CA TYR A 71 -13.93 -16.26 16.47
C TYR A 71 -13.46 -15.86 17.87
N TYR A 72 -14.18 -14.94 18.53
CA TYR A 72 -13.79 -14.47 19.85
C TYR A 72 -13.98 -15.55 20.93
N SER A 73 -14.95 -16.46 20.77
CA SER A 73 -15.11 -17.59 21.70
C SER A 73 -14.04 -18.68 21.49
N ALA A 74 -13.50 -18.85 20.28
CA ALA A 74 -12.38 -19.75 20.01
C ALA A 74 -11.09 -19.28 20.68
N TYR A 75 -10.90 -17.96 20.72
CA TYR A 75 -9.77 -17.31 21.38
C TYR A 75 -10.10 -16.76 22.77
N ALA A 76 -11.18 -17.23 23.41
CA ALA A 76 -11.49 -16.86 24.78
C ALA A 76 -10.35 -17.32 25.71
N GLY A 77 -9.83 -16.39 26.52
CA GLY A 77 -8.66 -16.65 27.37
C GLY A 77 -7.31 -16.66 26.64
N TRP A 78 -7.25 -16.29 25.35
CA TRP A 78 -5.98 -16.20 24.62
C TRP A 78 -5.09 -15.07 25.18
N ASP A 79 -3.97 -15.46 25.78
CA ASP A 79 -2.97 -14.51 26.27
C ASP A 79 -2.08 -14.01 25.12
N ARG A 80 -2.40 -12.81 24.62
CA ARG A 80 -1.62 -12.15 23.57
C ARG A 80 -0.19 -11.79 23.99
N ALA A 81 0.07 -11.54 25.28
CA ALA A 81 1.40 -11.20 25.74
C ALA A 81 2.30 -12.44 25.75
N ALA A 82 1.77 -13.59 26.19
CA ALA A 82 2.52 -14.84 26.23
C ALA A 82 2.59 -15.59 24.89
N ARG A 83 1.65 -15.36 23.96
CA ARG A 83 1.53 -16.16 22.71
C ARG A 83 1.55 -15.35 21.42
N GLY A 84 1.51 -14.02 21.50
CA GLY A 84 1.37 -13.15 20.33
C GLY A 84 -0.08 -13.02 19.84
N PRO A 85 -0.29 -12.32 18.71
CA PRO A 85 -1.63 -12.13 18.16
C PRO A 85 -2.23 -13.47 17.70
N PRO A 86 -3.56 -13.69 17.91
CA PRO A 86 -4.21 -14.96 17.57
C PRO A 86 -4.25 -15.18 16.05
N PRO A 87 -3.65 -16.26 15.52
CA PRO A 87 -3.64 -16.53 14.08
C PRO A 87 -5.03 -16.93 13.60
N TYR A 88 -5.51 -16.42 12.48
CA TYR A 88 -6.83 -16.81 11.96
C TYR A 88 -6.74 -17.63 10.67
N TRP A 89 -5.60 -17.57 9.98
CA TRP A 89 -5.36 -18.32 8.77
C TRP A 89 -4.04 -19.08 8.88
N PHE A 90 -4.01 -20.31 8.37
CA PHE A 90 -2.86 -21.21 8.47
C PHE A 90 -2.48 -21.72 7.09
N PRO A 91 -1.18 -21.76 6.75
CA PRO A 91 -0.72 -22.30 5.49
C PRO A 91 -0.97 -23.81 5.41
N SER A 92 -1.52 -24.26 4.29
CA SER A 92 -1.70 -25.69 4.00
C SER A 92 -0.33 -26.34 3.75
N PRO A 93 0.02 -27.45 4.45
CA PRO A 93 1.27 -28.18 4.21
C PRO A 93 1.42 -28.72 2.79
N THR A 94 0.30 -28.89 2.07
CA THR A 94 0.27 -29.35 0.68
C THR A 94 0.35 -28.18 -0.29
N ASP A 95 -0.48 -27.15 -0.10
CA ASP A 95 -0.58 -26.03 -1.05
C ASP A 95 0.58 -25.05 -0.94
N CYS A 96 1.29 -25.02 0.20
CA CYS A 96 2.45 -24.16 0.40
C CYS A 96 3.50 -24.40 -0.71
N LYS A 97 3.66 -25.66 -1.15
CA LYS A 97 4.58 -26.07 -2.22
C LYS A 97 4.19 -25.55 -3.60
N GLN A 98 2.94 -25.12 -3.79
CA GLN A 98 2.43 -24.58 -5.05
C GLN A 98 2.50 -23.05 -5.11
N THR A 99 2.75 -22.39 -3.97
CA THR A 99 3.03 -20.95 -3.97
C THR A 99 4.33 -20.67 -4.73
N ASN A 100 4.47 -19.48 -5.31
CA ASN A 100 5.68 -19.05 -6.02
C ASN A 100 6.95 -19.22 -5.18
N LEU A 101 6.95 -18.66 -3.96
CA LEU A 101 8.07 -18.80 -3.03
C LEU A 101 8.26 -20.26 -2.59
N GLY A 102 7.18 -21.00 -2.33
CA GLY A 102 7.25 -22.42 -1.97
C GLY A 102 7.85 -23.29 -3.06
N ARG A 103 7.50 -23.08 -4.34
CA ARG A 103 8.11 -23.77 -5.48
C ARG A 103 9.60 -23.43 -5.60
N LEU A 104 9.95 -22.16 -5.46
CA LEU A 104 11.34 -21.72 -5.47
C LEU A 104 12.14 -22.40 -4.33
N MET A 105 11.55 -22.50 -3.15
CA MET A 105 12.13 -23.20 -2.00
C MET A 105 12.24 -24.71 -2.22
N GLU A 106 11.24 -25.39 -2.78
CA GLU A 106 11.33 -26.84 -3.06
C GLU A 106 12.46 -27.15 -4.07
N VAL A 107 12.64 -26.31 -5.09
CA VAL A 107 13.67 -26.52 -6.11
C VAL A 107 15.09 -26.25 -5.59
N ASN A 108 15.27 -25.24 -4.75
CA ASN A 108 16.60 -24.75 -4.37
C ASN A 108 16.98 -25.05 -2.91
N GLY A 109 16.00 -25.15 -2.02
CA GLY A 109 16.16 -25.33 -0.58
C GLY A 109 17.06 -26.49 -0.18
N PRO A 110 16.90 -27.71 -0.73
CA PRO A 110 17.77 -28.84 -0.41
C PRO A 110 19.25 -28.56 -0.69
N LYS A 111 19.55 -27.82 -1.77
CA LYS A 111 20.92 -27.44 -2.13
C LYS A 111 21.44 -26.28 -1.28
N LEU A 112 20.61 -25.29 -1.00
CA LEU A 112 21.03 -24.04 -0.34
C LEU A 112 21.09 -24.15 1.19
N LEU A 113 20.20 -24.95 1.79
CA LEU A 113 20.05 -25.09 3.25
C LEU A 113 20.45 -26.50 3.75
N GLY A 114 20.73 -27.43 2.84
CA GLY A 114 21.13 -28.80 3.19
C GLY A 114 20.09 -29.50 4.06
N SER A 115 20.56 -30.13 5.15
CA SER A 115 19.72 -30.83 6.12
C SER A 115 18.76 -29.92 6.92
N SER A 116 18.95 -28.59 6.85
CA SER A 116 18.03 -27.63 7.48
C SER A 116 16.75 -27.43 6.67
N TYR A 117 16.72 -27.86 5.40
CA TYR A 117 15.51 -27.84 4.59
C TYR A 117 14.62 -29.05 4.89
N ARG A 118 13.33 -28.81 5.14
CA ARG A 118 12.30 -29.86 5.27
C ARG A 118 11.15 -29.62 4.32
N ASP A 119 10.51 -28.48 4.45
CA ASP A 119 9.41 -28.00 3.61
C ASP A 119 9.36 -26.46 3.62
N PRO A 120 8.55 -25.82 2.76
CA PRO A 120 8.50 -24.37 2.68
C PRO A 120 8.07 -23.65 3.97
N ILE A 121 7.18 -24.24 4.77
CA ILE A 121 6.66 -23.60 5.99
C ILE A 121 7.71 -23.70 7.09
N SER A 122 8.21 -24.90 7.38
CA SER A 122 9.16 -25.13 8.47
C SER A 122 10.54 -24.51 8.19
N SER A 123 10.91 -24.38 6.91
CA SER A 123 12.20 -23.83 6.48
C SER A 123 12.14 -22.32 6.20
N PHE A 124 10.97 -21.67 6.33
CA PHE A 124 10.78 -20.27 5.94
C PHE A 124 11.82 -19.34 6.57
N ASN A 125 12.03 -19.42 7.88
CA ASN A 125 12.96 -18.54 8.59
C ASN A 125 14.42 -18.77 8.17
N HIS A 126 14.80 -20.02 7.89
CA HIS A 126 16.13 -20.35 7.37
C HIS A 126 16.33 -19.77 5.97
N PHE A 127 15.31 -19.90 5.11
CA PHE A 127 15.37 -19.35 3.76
C PHE A 127 15.34 -17.82 3.74
N TYR A 128 14.57 -17.19 4.63
CA TYR A 128 14.61 -15.74 4.84
C TYR A 128 16.03 -15.28 5.23
N ARG A 129 16.65 -15.89 6.24
CA ARG A 129 18.03 -15.57 6.65
C ARG A 129 19.00 -15.72 5.48
N PHE A 130 18.91 -16.85 4.76
CA PHE A 130 19.67 -17.07 3.54
C PHE A 130 19.46 -15.94 2.52
N SER A 131 18.22 -15.51 2.29
CA SER A 131 17.91 -14.45 1.32
C SER A 131 18.53 -13.09 1.68
N VAL A 132 18.70 -12.80 2.97
CA VAL A 132 19.32 -11.57 3.47
C VAL A 132 20.85 -11.64 3.39
N GLU A 133 21.42 -12.80 3.71
CA GLU A 133 22.88 -13.00 3.77
C GLU A 133 23.49 -13.29 2.38
N ASN A 134 22.72 -13.87 1.46
CA ASN A 134 23.16 -14.32 0.15
C ASN A 134 22.34 -13.64 -0.97
N GLN A 135 22.23 -12.31 -0.92
CA GLN A 135 21.37 -11.54 -1.82
C GLN A 135 21.69 -11.76 -3.30
N GLU A 136 22.96 -11.92 -3.68
CA GLU A 136 23.38 -12.19 -5.06
C GLU A 136 22.72 -13.47 -5.61
N VAL A 137 22.74 -14.54 -4.81
CA VAL A 137 22.14 -15.82 -5.16
C VAL A 137 20.61 -15.70 -5.19
N TYR A 138 20.00 -15.10 -4.17
CA TYR A 138 18.55 -14.91 -4.12
C TYR A 138 18.02 -14.15 -5.35
N TRP A 139 18.59 -12.98 -5.65
CA TRP A 139 18.15 -12.16 -6.79
C TRP A 139 18.39 -12.85 -8.13
N SER A 140 19.47 -13.62 -8.27
CA SER A 140 19.70 -14.42 -9.49
C SER A 140 18.58 -15.45 -9.74
N MET A 141 17.96 -15.99 -8.69
CA MET A 141 16.85 -16.94 -8.82
C MET A 141 15.54 -16.21 -9.12
N VAL A 142 15.27 -15.10 -8.41
CA VAL A 142 14.03 -14.31 -8.56
C VAL A 142 13.92 -13.67 -9.93
N LEU A 143 15.01 -13.11 -10.48
CA LEU A 143 15.00 -12.49 -11.80
C LEU A 143 14.51 -13.46 -12.90
N LYS A 144 14.77 -14.77 -12.75
CA LYS A 144 14.30 -15.81 -13.68
C LYS A 144 12.81 -16.11 -13.56
N GLN A 145 12.16 -15.66 -12.49
CA GLN A 145 10.73 -15.87 -12.23
C GLN A 145 9.86 -14.71 -12.72
N LEU A 146 10.46 -13.56 -13.04
CA LEU A 146 9.77 -12.36 -13.48
C LEU A 146 9.96 -12.16 -14.99
N ALA A 147 9.06 -11.41 -15.62
CA ALA A 147 9.13 -11.04 -17.04
C ALA A 147 10.20 -9.97 -17.33
N VAL A 148 11.37 -10.04 -16.68
CA VAL A 148 12.47 -9.09 -16.87
C VAL A 148 13.35 -9.55 -18.03
N LYS A 149 13.55 -8.67 -19.01
CA LYS A 149 14.41 -8.93 -20.16
C LYS A 149 15.48 -7.85 -20.26
N PHE A 150 16.73 -8.28 -20.25
CA PHE A 150 17.86 -7.39 -20.44
C PHE A 150 18.21 -7.28 -21.92
N LYS A 151 18.52 -6.05 -22.37
CA LYS A 151 19.20 -5.81 -23.64
C LYS A 151 20.69 -6.14 -23.53
N GLN A 152 21.27 -5.83 -22.38
CA GLN A 152 22.61 -6.23 -21.96
C GLN A 152 22.50 -6.79 -20.54
N GLU A 153 22.95 -8.03 -20.35
CA GLU A 153 22.92 -8.72 -19.06
C GLU A 153 23.84 -8.03 -18.02
N PRO A 154 23.51 -8.13 -16.72
CA PRO A 154 24.39 -7.63 -15.66
C PRO A 154 25.71 -8.40 -15.62
N MET A 155 26.81 -7.69 -15.40
CA MET A 155 28.12 -8.28 -15.12
C MET A 155 28.19 -8.89 -13.72
N SER A 156 27.42 -8.34 -12.77
CA SER A 156 27.26 -8.86 -11.41
C SER A 156 25.87 -8.50 -10.89
N ILE A 157 25.30 -9.33 -10.01
CA ILE A 157 23.99 -9.03 -9.43
C ILE A 157 24.12 -8.00 -8.30
N LEU A 158 25.15 -8.10 -7.46
CA LEU A 158 25.46 -7.16 -6.40
C LEU A 158 26.97 -6.96 -6.27
N SER A 159 27.42 -5.71 -6.32
CA SER A 159 28.77 -5.32 -5.93
C SER A 159 28.75 -4.40 -4.71
N THR A 160 29.63 -4.69 -3.74
CA THR A 160 29.84 -3.86 -2.54
C THR A 160 31.25 -3.28 -2.45
N SER A 161 31.98 -3.27 -3.58
CA SER A 161 33.35 -2.75 -3.66
C SER A 161 33.42 -1.23 -3.46
N ASP A 162 32.45 -0.49 -4.01
CA ASP A 162 32.31 0.94 -3.80
C ASP A 162 31.67 1.25 -2.44
N ARG A 163 32.51 1.63 -1.47
CA ARG A 163 32.08 1.95 -0.11
C ARG A 163 31.30 3.26 0.00
N SER A 164 31.38 4.15 -1.00
CA SER A 164 30.59 5.39 -1.02
C SER A 164 29.10 5.08 -1.26
N LYS A 165 28.81 4.01 -2.01
CA LYS A 165 27.45 3.50 -2.25
C LYS A 165 27.01 2.57 -1.11
N LYS A 166 26.53 3.15 -0.02
CA LYS A 166 26.04 2.41 1.17
C LYS A 166 25.03 1.30 0.81
N GLY A 167 24.21 1.53 -0.22
CA GLY A 167 23.19 0.60 -0.72
C GLY A 167 23.67 -0.52 -1.64
N GLY A 168 24.95 -0.53 -2.00
CA GLY A 168 25.51 -1.43 -3.01
C GLY A 168 25.22 -0.99 -4.44
N THR A 169 25.95 -1.57 -5.39
CA THR A 169 25.67 -1.42 -6.84
C THR A 169 24.99 -2.69 -7.33
N TRP A 170 23.75 -2.57 -7.80
CA TRP A 170 22.92 -3.70 -8.21
C TRP A 170 22.89 -3.83 -9.74
N LEU A 171 22.89 -5.07 -10.23
CA LEU A 171 22.80 -5.41 -11.66
C LEU A 171 23.78 -4.61 -12.53
N GLN A 172 25.05 -4.58 -12.12
CA GLN A 172 26.05 -3.69 -12.70
C GLN A 172 26.20 -3.89 -14.20
N GLY A 173 26.10 -2.81 -14.99
CA GLY A 173 26.23 -2.85 -16.44
C GLY A 173 25.00 -3.38 -17.18
N ALA A 174 23.93 -3.77 -16.47
CA ALA A 174 22.71 -4.16 -17.13
C ALA A 174 22.03 -2.96 -17.81
N VAL A 175 21.48 -3.22 -18.99
CA VAL A 175 20.72 -2.27 -19.79
C VAL A 175 19.38 -2.90 -20.13
N LEU A 176 18.29 -2.17 -19.92
CA LEU A 176 16.93 -2.64 -20.17
C LEU A 176 15.95 -1.47 -20.37
N ASN A 177 14.71 -1.82 -20.70
CA ASN A 177 13.56 -0.94 -20.55
C ASN A 177 12.45 -1.71 -19.81
N ILE A 178 12.13 -1.29 -18.60
CA ILE A 178 11.19 -2.01 -17.74
C ILE A 178 9.74 -1.90 -18.22
N ALA A 179 9.39 -0.86 -18.99
CA ALA A 179 8.09 -0.78 -19.64
C ALA A 179 7.97 -1.80 -20.79
N GLU A 180 9.04 -2.01 -21.57
CA GLU A 180 9.07 -3.08 -22.58
C GLU A 180 8.80 -4.46 -21.94
N CYS A 181 9.43 -4.73 -20.78
CA CYS A 181 9.22 -5.97 -20.02
C CYS A 181 7.72 -6.21 -19.67
N CYS A 182 6.96 -5.14 -19.45
CA CYS A 182 5.52 -5.21 -19.17
C CYS A 182 4.68 -5.54 -20.42
N LEU A 183 5.20 -5.23 -21.62
CA LEU A 183 4.44 -5.21 -22.89
C LEU A 183 4.75 -6.39 -23.82
N LEU A 184 5.76 -7.20 -23.48
CA LEU A 184 6.17 -8.34 -24.29
C LEU A 184 5.46 -9.64 -23.85
N PRO A 185 5.12 -10.53 -24.81
CA PRO A 185 4.80 -11.92 -24.52
C PRO A 185 5.92 -12.57 -23.70
N CYS A 186 5.53 -13.47 -22.80
CA CYS A 186 6.45 -14.19 -21.93
C CYS A 186 6.00 -15.66 -21.86
N PRO A 187 6.58 -16.55 -22.70
CA PRO A 187 6.17 -17.96 -22.76
C PRO A 187 6.26 -18.70 -21.42
N SER A 188 7.28 -18.43 -20.61
CA SER A 188 7.44 -19.04 -19.27
C SER A 188 6.32 -18.67 -18.30
N LEU A 189 5.66 -17.53 -18.51
CA LEU A 189 4.49 -17.08 -17.76
C LEU A 189 3.18 -17.34 -18.50
N LYS A 190 3.20 -18.11 -19.61
CA LYS A 190 2.03 -18.38 -20.46
C LYS A 190 1.33 -17.11 -20.96
N ARG A 191 2.05 -15.98 -21.05
CA ARG A 191 1.52 -14.71 -21.52
C ARG A 191 1.79 -14.53 -23.01
N THR A 192 0.71 -14.41 -23.78
CA THR A 192 0.71 -14.18 -25.24
C THR A 192 0.14 -12.80 -25.57
N ASP A 193 0.18 -12.43 -26.85
CA ASP A 193 -0.43 -11.18 -27.34
C ASP A 193 -1.96 -11.10 -27.10
N ASP A 194 -2.65 -12.24 -27.09
CA ASP A 194 -4.10 -12.35 -26.87
C ASP A 194 -4.48 -12.45 -25.38
N SER A 195 -3.49 -12.54 -24.49
CA SER A 195 -3.74 -12.57 -23.05
C SER A 195 -4.34 -11.23 -22.62
N THR A 196 -5.37 -11.28 -21.77
CA THR A 196 -5.95 -10.05 -21.20
C THR A 196 -4.92 -9.37 -20.30
N ALA A 197 -4.59 -8.11 -20.59
CA ALA A 197 -3.68 -7.31 -19.79
C ALA A 197 -4.45 -6.45 -18.79
N ILE A 198 -5.53 -5.81 -19.21
CA ILE A 198 -6.35 -4.94 -18.36
C ILE A 198 -7.82 -5.34 -18.46
N ILE A 199 -8.49 -5.39 -17.30
CA ILE A 199 -9.94 -5.48 -17.17
C ILE A 199 -10.41 -4.21 -16.48
N TRP A 200 -11.47 -3.56 -16.96
CA TRP A 200 -12.00 -2.39 -16.28
C TRP A 200 -13.51 -2.24 -16.38
N ARG A 201 -14.04 -1.39 -15.50
CA ARG A 201 -15.42 -0.90 -15.58
C ARG A 201 -15.49 0.53 -15.07
N ASP A 202 -16.29 1.34 -15.75
CA ASP A 202 -16.60 2.70 -15.32
C ASP A 202 -17.76 2.71 -14.33
N GLU A 203 -17.71 3.63 -13.36
CA GLU A 203 -18.79 3.81 -12.38
C GLU A 203 -20.14 4.07 -13.05
N GLY A 204 -21.21 3.48 -12.50
CA GLY A 204 -22.56 3.58 -13.03
C GLY A 204 -22.89 2.62 -14.17
N LEU A 205 -21.94 1.78 -14.61
CA LEU A 205 -22.16 0.75 -15.63
C LEU A 205 -22.24 -0.67 -15.03
N ASP A 206 -22.76 -0.80 -13.81
CA ASP A 206 -22.72 -2.06 -13.06
C ASP A 206 -23.53 -3.21 -13.70
N ASP A 207 -24.52 -2.88 -14.52
CA ASP A 207 -25.32 -3.85 -15.28
C ASP A 207 -24.69 -4.24 -16.62
N TYR A 208 -23.55 -3.66 -16.98
CA TYR A 208 -22.81 -3.97 -18.21
C TYR A 208 -21.63 -4.91 -17.92
N PRO A 209 -21.26 -5.76 -18.91
CA PRO A 209 -20.06 -6.58 -18.80
C PRO A 209 -18.80 -5.73 -18.58
N VAL A 210 -17.82 -6.29 -17.87
CA VAL A 210 -16.49 -5.66 -17.75
C VAL A 210 -15.80 -5.58 -19.12
N ASN A 211 -15.11 -4.48 -19.36
CA ASN A 211 -14.28 -4.28 -20.54
C ASN A 211 -12.96 -5.04 -20.41
N ARG A 212 -12.34 -5.37 -21.55
CA ARG A 212 -11.06 -6.10 -21.62
C ARG A 212 -10.16 -5.48 -22.67
N MET A 213 -8.86 -5.44 -22.35
CA MET A 213 -7.80 -5.03 -23.26
C MET A 213 -6.73 -6.12 -23.25
N SER A 214 -6.45 -6.69 -24.42
CA SER A 214 -5.37 -7.65 -24.64
C SER A 214 -4.00 -6.98 -24.51
N LEU A 215 -2.95 -7.80 -24.31
CA LEU A 215 -1.57 -7.32 -24.29
C LEU A 215 -1.18 -6.62 -25.60
N LYS A 216 -1.64 -7.14 -26.75
CA LYS A 216 -1.39 -6.54 -28.06
C LYS A 216 -2.03 -5.15 -28.17
N GLU A 217 -3.26 -4.98 -27.72
CA GLU A 217 -3.95 -3.68 -27.73
C GLU A 217 -3.28 -2.70 -26.78
N LEU A 218 -2.93 -3.13 -25.56
CA LEU A 218 -2.18 -2.31 -24.60
C LEU A 218 -0.86 -1.83 -25.22
N ARG A 219 -0.08 -2.75 -25.79
CA ARG A 219 1.18 -2.44 -26.47
C ARG A 219 0.98 -1.46 -27.61
N SER A 220 -0.06 -1.65 -28.43
CA SER A 220 -0.38 -0.75 -29.53
C SER A 220 -0.64 0.68 -29.04
N GLN A 221 -1.46 0.83 -27.99
CA GLN A 221 -1.78 2.15 -27.45
C GLN A 221 -0.56 2.82 -26.80
N VAL A 222 0.26 2.06 -26.08
CA VAL A 222 1.51 2.55 -25.50
C VAL A 222 2.48 3.04 -26.59
N ILE A 223 2.58 2.32 -27.71
CA ILE A 223 3.41 2.71 -28.86
C ILE A 223 2.90 4.02 -29.48
N THR A 224 1.58 4.17 -29.65
CA THR A 224 1.00 5.42 -30.16
C THR A 224 1.34 6.60 -29.26
N VAL A 225 1.18 6.45 -27.94
CA VAL A 225 1.52 7.52 -26.99
C VAL A 225 3.02 7.81 -27.00
N ALA A 226 3.88 6.79 -27.09
CA ALA A 226 5.33 6.99 -27.15
C ALA A 226 5.77 7.76 -28.41
N HIS A 227 5.17 7.47 -29.58
CA HIS A 227 5.41 8.26 -30.79
C HIS A 227 4.92 9.71 -30.67
N ALA A 228 3.77 9.94 -30.02
CA ALA A 228 3.26 11.29 -29.79
C ALA A 228 4.18 12.08 -28.83
N LEU A 229 4.73 11.43 -27.80
CA LEU A 229 5.72 12.03 -26.91
C LEU A 229 6.98 12.46 -27.67
N ASP A 230 7.50 11.61 -28.56
CA ASP A 230 8.71 11.89 -29.35
C ASP A 230 8.59 13.09 -30.29
N ALA A 231 7.37 13.43 -30.69
CA ALA A 231 7.11 14.60 -31.52
C ALA A 231 7.13 15.92 -30.75
N ILE A 232 7.06 15.87 -29.40
CA ILE A 232 6.82 17.04 -28.55
C ILE A 232 7.91 17.26 -27.50
N PHE A 233 8.52 16.18 -27.00
CA PHE A 233 9.45 16.21 -25.86
C PHE A 233 10.80 15.57 -26.18
N GLU A 234 11.81 15.90 -25.38
CA GLU A 234 13.14 15.33 -25.48
C GLU A 234 13.34 14.19 -24.48
N LYS A 235 14.18 13.22 -24.85
CA LYS A 235 14.47 12.05 -24.00
C LYS A 235 15.02 12.51 -22.65
N GLY A 236 14.52 11.92 -21.57
CA GLY A 236 14.85 12.31 -20.19
C GLY A 236 14.01 13.45 -19.62
N ASP A 237 13.14 14.09 -20.40
CA ASP A 237 12.20 15.09 -19.87
C ASP A 237 11.30 14.47 -18.78
N PRO A 238 11.14 15.13 -17.61
CA PRO A 238 10.14 14.72 -16.62
C PRO A 238 8.75 15.17 -17.05
N ILE A 239 7.80 14.23 -17.09
CA ILE A 239 6.42 14.44 -17.53
C ILE A 239 5.48 13.93 -16.45
N ALA A 240 4.63 14.83 -15.94
CA ALA A 240 3.73 14.51 -14.86
C ALA A 240 2.48 13.79 -15.31
N ILE A 241 1.93 12.96 -14.42
CA ILE A 241 0.60 12.38 -14.55
C ILE A 241 -0.18 12.73 -13.29
N ASP A 242 -1.30 13.42 -13.48
CA ASP A 242 -2.28 13.75 -12.47
C ASP A 242 -3.67 13.33 -12.97
N THR A 243 -3.97 12.05 -12.80
CA THR A 243 -5.21 11.40 -13.23
C THR A 243 -5.65 10.33 -12.23
N PRO A 244 -6.95 10.00 -12.19
CA PRO A 244 -7.43 8.72 -11.67
C PRO A 244 -6.73 7.53 -12.35
N MET A 245 -6.72 6.38 -11.68
CA MET A 245 -6.11 5.14 -12.18
C MET A 245 -6.97 4.50 -13.28
N THR A 246 -6.89 5.06 -14.48
CA THR A 246 -7.59 4.58 -15.66
C THR A 246 -6.69 3.76 -16.58
N CYS A 247 -7.27 3.06 -17.55
CA CYS A 247 -6.51 2.45 -18.66
C CYS A 247 -5.56 3.46 -19.32
N ASN A 248 -6.03 4.68 -19.60
CA ASN A 248 -5.20 5.74 -20.18
C ASN A 248 -4.04 6.12 -19.26
N ALA A 249 -4.26 6.19 -17.94
CA ALA A 249 -3.20 6.46 -16.98
C ALA A 249 -2.10 5.40 -17.04
N VAL A 250 -2.46 4.12 -17.11
CA VAL A 250 -1.52 2.99 -17.25
C VAL A 250 -0.76 3.06 -18.58
N ILE A 251 -1.47 3.34 -19.67
CA ILE A 251 -0.87 3.47 -21.01
C ILE A 251 0.15 4.61 -21.04
N ILE A 252 -0.23 5.79 -20.53
CA ILE A 252 0.65 6.98 -20.48
C ILE A 252 1.87 6.70 -19.60
N TYR A 253 1.66 6.11 -18.43
CA TYR A 253 2.73 5.74 -17.50
C TYR A 253 3.78 4.84 -18.18
N LEU A 254 3.35 3.78 -18.86
CA LEU A 254 4.26 2.89 -19.57
C LEU A 254 4.89 3.55 -20.80
N ALA A 255 4.17 4.40 -21.52
CA ALA A 255 4.67 5.07 -22.72
C ALA A 255 5.79 6.08 -22.43
N ILE A 256 5.67 6.85 -21.34
CA ILE A 256 6.72 7.77 -20.88
C ILE A 256 8.01 6.99 -20.63
N ILE A 257 7.93 5.87 -19.92
CA ILE A 257 9.10 5.04 -19.59
C ILE A 257 9.64 4.30 -20.83
N LEU A 258 8.76 3.79 -21.70
CA LEU A 258 9.15 3.12 -22.95
C LEU A 258 9.93 4.08 -23.86
N GLY A 259 9.48 5.33 -23.91
CA GLY A 259 10.09 6.41 -24.65
C GLY A 259 11.35 6.99 -23.99
N GLY A 260 11.77 6.54 -22.80
CA GLY A 260 12.97 7.07 -22.12
C GLY A 260 12.78 8.46 -21.50
N PHE A 261 11.54 8.86 -21.25
CA PHE A 261 11.16 10.02 -20.44
C PHE A 261 11.01 9.59 -18.97
N VAL A 262 10.83 10.55 -18.06
CA VAL A 262 10.67 10.26 -16.62
C VAL A 262 9.24 10.59 -16.19
N VAL A 263 8.54 9.64 -15.57
CA VAL A 263 7.21 9.91 -15.01
C VAL A 263 7.36 10.79 -13.76
N VAL A 264 6.48 11.77 -13.58
CA VAL A 264 6.27 12.45 -12.29
C VAL A 264 4.88 12.12 -11.80
N SER A 265 4.80 11.30 -10.77
CA SER A 265 3.51 10.79 -10.28
C SER A 265 2.89 11.75 -9.26
N ILE A 266 1.73 12.33 -9.59
CA ILE A 266 1.00 13.29 -8.74
C ILE A 266 -0.38 12.72 -8.40
N ALA A 267 -0.80 12.82 -7.14
CA ALA A 267 -2.08 12.29 -6.71
C ALA A 267 -3.22 13.24 -7.11
N ASP A 268 -4.24 12.70 -7.78
CA ASP A 268 -5.46 13.39 -8.24
C ASP A 268 -6.30 14.06 -7.13
N SER A 269 -6.03 13.68 -5.89
CA SER A 269 -6.62 14.30 -4.70
C SER A 269 -6.00 15.66 -4.36
N PHE A 270 -4.78 15.97 -4.79
CA PHE A 270 -4.06 17.14 -4.29
C PHE A 270 -4.74 18.49 -4.61
N ALA A 271 -4.51 19.46 -3.72
CA ALA A 271 -4.87 20.85 -3.96
C ALA A 271 -3.96 21.48 -5.05
N PRO A 272 -4.39 22.56 -5.72
CA PRO A 272 -3.59 23.22 -6.76
C PRO A 272 -2.15 23.55 -6.35
N GLN A 273 -1.95 24.09 -5.15
CA GLN A 273 -0.62 24.44 -4.66
C GLN A 273 0.28 23.21 -4.51
N GLU A 274 -0.27 22.07 -4.09
CA GLU A 274 0.47 20.84 -3.92
C GLU A 274 0.87 20.24 -5.28
N ILE A 275 -0.02 20.32 -6.28
CA ILE A 275 0.29 19.98 -7.69
C ILE A 275 1.46 20.87 -8.17
N GLY A 276 1.34 22.19 -7.99
CA GLY A 276 2.36 23.16 -8.38
C GLY A 276 3.73 22.91 -7.75
N SER A 277 3.77 22.63 -6.44
CA SER A 277 5.01 22.28 -5.72
C SER A 277 5.69 21.06 -6.33
N ARG A 278 4.94 19.99 -6.63
CA ARG A 278 5.47 18.75 -7.21
C ARG A 278 5.96 18.94 -8.64
N MET A 279 5.25 19.75 -9.44
CA MET A 279 5.71 20.18 -10.77
C MET A 279 7.02 20.96 -10.70
N GLY A 280 7.14 21.91 -9.75
CA GLY A 280 8.35 22.71 -9.55
C GLY A 280 9.55 21.88 -9.10
N VAL A 281 9.37 21.06 -8.06
CA VAL A 281 10.45 20.24 -7.47
C VAL A 281 10.99 19.21 -8.47
N SER A 282 10.11 18.60 -9.27
CA SER A 282 10.50 17.63 -10.30
C SER A 282 10.96 18.27 -11.61
N LYS A 283 10.76 19.59 -11.78
CA LYS A 283 10.98 20.32 -13.04
C LYS A 283 10.21 19.72 -14.23
N ALA A 284 8.99 19.24 -13.98
CA ALA A 284 8.14 18.63 -14.98
C ALA A 284 7.78 19.60 -16.12
N LYS A 285 7.99 19.15 -17.37
CA LYS A 285 7.76 19.94 -18.59
C LYS A 285 6.31 20.02 -19.01
N ALA A 286 5.55 18.97 -18.71
CA ALA A 286 4.14 18.87 -19.02
C ALA A 286 3.43 17.97 -18.00
N ILE A 287 2.10 17.96 -18.06
CA ILE A 287 1.23 17.17 -17.19
C ILE A 287 0.11 16.54 -18.01
N PHE A 288 -0.04 15.21 -17.93
CA PHE A 288 -1.24 14.53 -18.39
C PHE A 288 -2.29 14.59 -17.29
N THR A 289 -3.50 15.02 -17.63
CA THR A 289 -4.61 15.13 -16.68
C THR A 289 -5.96 14.80 -17.32
N GLN A 290 -7.04 14.87 -16.54
CA GLN A 290 -8.41 14.76 -17.01
C GLN A 290 -9.18 16.06 -16.82
N ASP A 291 -10.24 16.26 -17.60
CA ASP A 291 -11.16 17.38 -17.37
C ASP A 291 -11.81 17.29 -15.98
N PHE A 292 -12.30 16.10 -15.61
CA PHE A 292 -12.91 15.81 -14.32
C PHE A 292 -12.41 14.49 -13.71
N ILE A 293 -12.53 14.38 -12.38
CA ILE A 293 -12.62 13.09 -11.71
C ILE A 293 -14.10 12.74 -11.59
N VAL A 294 -14.50 11.58 -12.11
CA VAL A 294 -15.83 11.02 -11.89
C VAL A 294 -15.75 10.09 -10.69
N ARG A 295 -16.48 10.41 -9.61
CA ARG A 295 -16.44 9.64 -8.36
C ARG A 295 -17.72 9.82 -7.54
N GLY A 296 -18.39 8.72 -7.23
CA GLY A 296 -19.62 8.69 -6.44
C GLY A 296 -20.74 9.54 -7.04
N GLY A 297 -20.90 9.48 -8.36
CA GLY A 297 -21.88 10.26 -9.14
C GLY A 297 -21.55 11.75 -9.28
N LYS A 298 -20.39 12.20 -8.79
CA LYS A 298 -19.97 13.62 -8.84
C LYS A 298 -18.81 13.81 -9.81
N LYS A 299 -18.80 14.99 -10.46
CA LYS A 299 -17.66 15.48 -11.25
C LYS A 299 -16.86 16.47 -10.42
N VAL A 300 -15.59 16.16 -10.18
CA VAL A 300 -14.65 17.08 -9.52
C VAL A 300 -13.73 17.68 -10.59
N PRO A 301 -13.65 19.02 -10.74
CA PRO A 301 -12.89 19.65 -11.82
C PRO A 301 -11.39 19.47 -11.58
N LEU A 302 -10.73 18.57 -12.34
CA LEU A 302 -9.31 18.26 -12.14
C LEU A 302 -8.43 19.18 -12.97
N TYR A 303 -8.74 19.35 -14.25
CA TYR A 303 -8.03 20.29 -15.12
C TYR A 303 -7.98 21.71 -14.52
N SER A 304 -9.10 22.19 -13.98
CA SER A 304 -9.15 23.49 -13.31
C SER A 304 -8.22 23.58 -12.10
N ARG A 305 -8.02 22.50 -11.35
CA ARG A 305 -7.05 22.45 -10.24
C ARG A 305 -5.61 22.45 -10.74
N VAL A 306 -5.33 21.73 -11.83
CA VAL A 306 -4.01 21.69 -12.46
C VAL A 306 -3.58 23.08 -12.93
N ILE A 307 -4.43 23.78 -13.71
CA ILE A 307 -4.06 25.10 -14.25
C ILE A 307 -3.95 26.20 -13.19
N GLN A 308 -4.61 26.03 -12.03
CA GLN A 308 -4.43 26.91 -10.87
C GLN A 308 -3.09 26.64 -10.16
N GLY A 309 -2.56 25.41 -10.25
CA GLY A 309 -1.32 25.00 -9.61
C GLY A 309 -0.06 25.23 -10.45
N THR A 310 -0.17 25.19 -11.78
CA THR A 310 0.97 25.29 -12.68
C THR A 310 0.64 25.89 -14.05
N SER A 311 1.61 26.58 -14.64
CA SER A 311 1.57 27.08 -16.02
C SER A 311 2.15 26.10 -17.05
N SER A 312 2.71 24.95 -16.64
CA SER A 312 3.27 23.95 -17.55
C SER A 312 2.19 23.36 -18.46
N LYS A 313 2.53 23.06 -19.72
CA LYS A 313 1.63 22.47 -20.73
C LYS A 313 0.86 21.27 -20.19
N ALA A 314 -0.45 21.25 -20.37
CA ALA A 314 -1.30 20.11 -20.02
C ALA A 314 -1.80 19.38 -21.26
N VAL A 315 -1.85 18.05 -21.19
CA VAL A 315 -2.59 17.21 -22.13
C VAL A 315 -3.80 16.63 -21.40
N VAL A 316 -4.99 16.93 -21.90
CA VAL A 316 -6.24 16.68 -21.17
C VAL A 316 -7.06 15.57 -21.82
N ILE A 317 -7.38 14.56 -21.03
CA ILE A 317 -8.16 13.39 -21.42
C ILE A 317 -9.62 13.59 -20.98
N PRO A 318 -10.62 13.34 -21.84
CA PRO A 318 -12.01 13.38 -21.43
C PRO A 318 -12.29 12.26 -20.43
N ALA A 319 -12.91 12.59 -19.29
CA ALA A 319 -13.26 11.61 -18.27
C ALA A 319 -14.52 10.80 -18.63
N ILE A 320 -15.40 11.35 -19.49
CA ILE A 320 -16.64 10.69 -19.93
C ILE A 320 -16.78 10.90 -21.44
N GLY A 321 -17.00 9.82 -22.18
CA GLY A 321 -17.15 9.85 -23.64
C GLY A 321 -15.88 10.31 -24.36
N ASP A 322 -16.05 10.86 -25.57
CA ASP A 322 -14.94 11.15 -26.48
C ASP A 322 -14.57 12.64 -26.59
N SER A 323 -15.22 13.51 -25.82
CA SER A 323 -15.06 14.97 -25.94
C SER A 323 -14.88 15.63 -24.57
N LEU A 324 -14.03 16.65 -24.52
CA LEU A 324 -13.76 17.40 -23.29
C LEU A 324 -15.01 18.20 -22.88
N GLY A 325 -15.35 18.14 -21.59
CA GLY A 325 -16.41 18.97 -21.02
C GLY A 325 -15.94 20.36 -20.56
N ILE A 326 -14.75 20.80 -20.98
CA ILE A 326 -14.10 22.06 -20.60
C ILE A 326 -13.44 22.72 -21.80
N MET A 327 -13.17 24.02 -21.68
CA MET A 327 -12.33 24.78 -22.63
C MET A 327 -10.89 24.79 -22.14
N LEU A 328 -9.95 24.48 -23.04
CA LEU A 328 -8.52 24.51 -22.76
C LEU A 328 -7.97 25.92 -22.85
N ARG A 329 -6.97 26.25 -22.02
CA ARG A 329 -6.17 27.46 -22.21
C ARG A 329 -5.21 27.30 -23.39
N ASP A 330 -4.71 28.41 -23.89
CA ASP A 330 -3.70 28.42 -24.95
C ASP A 330 -2.45 27.63 -24.54
N GLY A 331 -1.96 26.78 -25.45
CA GLY A 331 -0.76 25.94 -25.27
C GLY A 331 -1.02 24.56 -24.68
N ASP A 332 -2.19 24.30 -24.09
CA ASP A 332 -2.64 22.96 -23.69
C ASP A 332 -3.26 22.22 -24.89
N MET A 333 -3.33 20.89 -24.80
CA MET A 333 -3.80 20.03 -25.89
C MET A 333 -4.88 19.07 -25.42
N SER A 334 -5.85 18.78 -26.28
CA SER A 334 -6.74 17.64 -26.05
C SER A 334 -5.97 16.33 -26.26
N TRP A 335 -6.45 15.25 -25.64
CA TRP A 335 -5.90 13.91 -25.84
C TRP A 335 -5.88 13.51 -27.33
N LYS A 336 -6.93 13.87 -28.07
CA LYS A 336 -7.04 13.59 -29.51
C LYS A 336 -5.97 14.33 -30.32
N ASP A 337 -5.76 15.61 -30.04
CA ASP A 337 -4.72 16.42 -30.72
C ASP A 337 -3.32 15.97 -30.32
N PHE A 338 -3.13 15.53 -29.09
CA PHE A 338 -1.87 14.90 -28.68
C PHE A 338 -1.62 13.63 -29.48
N LEU A 339 -2.58 12.71 -29.54
CA LEU A 339 -2.43 11.45 -30.29
C LEU A 339 -2.27 11.65 -31.80
N SER A 340 -2.78 12.74 -32.39
CA SER A 340 -2.60 13.01 -33.82
C SER A 340 -1.14 13.23 -34.21
N HIS A 341 -0.24 13.55 -33.26
CA HIS A 341 1.19 13.65 -33.51
C HIS A 341 1.84 12.29 -33.82
N ALA A 342 1.16 11.18 -33.47
CA ALA A 342 1.58 9.83 -33.84
C ALA A 342 0.97 9.35 -35.18
N ALA A 343 0.12 10.16 -35.83
CA ALA A 343 -0.51 9.77 -37.08
C ALA A 343 0.54 9.47 -38.18
N GLY A 344 0.39 8.36 -38.89
CA GLY A 344 1.32 7.92 -39.94
C GLY A 344 2.63 7.31 -39.44
N ARG A 345 2.85 7.22 -38.11
CA ARG A 345 4.01 6.54 -37.53
C ARG A 345 3.86 5.01 -37.59
N SER A 346 4.98 4.30 -37.48
CA SER A 346 5.01 2.83 -37.49
C SER A 346 4.22 2.23 -36.32
N SER A 347 3.62 1.07 -36.54
CA SER A 347 3.03 0.23 -35.49
C SER A 347 4.09 -0.41 -34.57
N SER A 348 5.37 -0.31 -34.94
CA SER A 348 6.52 -0.65 -34.09
C SER A 348 7.12 0.60 -33.45
N TYR A 349 7.74 0.40 -32.29
CA TYR A 349 8.51 1.41 -31.57
C TYR A 349 9.85 0.81 -31.15
N SER A 350 10.94 1.59 -31.20
CA SER A 350 12.23 1.17 -30.67
C SER A 350 12.36 1.71 -29.24
N PRO A 351 12.26 0.87 -28.19
CA PRO A 351 12.35 1.33 -26.81
C PRO A 351 13.67 2.02 -26.53
N VAL A 352 13.66 3.06 -25.69
CA VAL A 352 14.89 3.69 -25.24
C VAL A 352 15.47 2.84 -24.11
N TYR A 353 16.51 2.09 -24.44
CA TYR A 353 17.23 1.24 -23.51
C TYR A 353 18.20 2.06 -22.65
N GLN A 354 18.13 1.89 -21.33
CA GLN A 354 18.96 2.64 -20.39
C GLN A 354 19.57 1.72 -19.33
N SER A 355 20.59 2.22 -18.64
CA SER A 355 21.17 1.53 -17.49
C SER A 355 20.15 1.36 -16.37
N VAL A 356 20.36 0.38 -15.50
CA VAL A 356 19.48 0.13 -14.34
C VAL A 356 19.28 1.32 -13.39
N ASP A 357 20.25 2.24 -13.32
CA ASP A 357 20.24 3.44 -12.46
C ASP A 357 19.46 4.63 -13.07
N ALA A 358 18.97 4.49 -14.31
CA ALA A 358 18.20 5.53 -15.00
C ALA A 358 16.84 5.73 -14.33
N LEU A 359 16.42 7.00 -14.21
CA LEU A 359 15.13 7.37 -13.61
C LEU A 359 13.98 6.86 -14.49
N THR A 360 12.98 6.28 -13.84
CA THR A 360 11.72 5.87 -14.49
C THR A 360 10.54 6.67 -13.96
N ASN A 361 10.51 6.95 -12.65
CA ASN A 361 9.43 7.66 -12.00
C ASN A 361 9.96 8.53 -10.84
N ILE A 362 9.36 9.68 -10.60
CA ILE A 362 9.56 10.53 -9.44
C ILE A 362 8.26 10.49 -8.64
N LEU A 363 8.35 9.96 -7.43
CA LEU A 363 7.26 9.92 -6.46
C LEU A 363 7.60 10.82 -5.28
N PHE A 364 6.59 11.16 -4.50
CA PHE A 364 6.74 12.06 -3.37
C PHE A 364 6.41 11.36 -2.06
N SER A 365 7.10 11.73 -0.99
CA SER A 365 6.67 11.40 0.37
C SER A 365 6.83 12.60 1.30
N SER A 366 6.16 12.58 2.45
CA SER A 366 6.22 13.68 3.42
C SER A 366 7.64 13.94 3.92
N GLY A 367 8.09 15.20 3.84
CA GLY A 367 9.34 15.66 4.47
C GLY A 367 9.08 16.27 5.84
N THR A 368 10.04 16.17 6.77
CA THR A 368 9.94 16.80 8.10
C THR A 368 10.11 18.32 8.04
N THR A 369 10.69 18.85 6.95
CA THR A 369 10.92 20.29 6.71
C THR A 369 9.74 20.99 6.04
N GLY A 370 8.68 20.25 5.68
CA GLY A 370 7.44 20.76 5.11
C GLY A 370 7.42 20.92 3.58
N GLU A 371 8.51 20.66 2.85
CA GLU A 371 8.43 20.29 1.43
C GLU A 371 8.46 18.76 1.28
N PRO A 372 7.70 18.17 0.35
CA PRO A 372 7.73 16.73 0.13
C PRO A 372 9.09 16.30 -0.44
N LYS A 373 9.58 15.13 -0.02
CA LYS A 373 10.79 14.51 -0.57
C LYS A 373 10.50 13.98 -1.98
N ALA A 374 11.24 14.45 -2.98
CA ALA A 374 11.19 13.91 -4.34
C ALA A 374 12.10 12.68 -4.45
N ILE A 375 11.47 11.52 -4.54
CA ILE A 375 12.09 10.21 -4.48
C ILE A 375 12.16 9.63 -5.91
N PRO A 376 13.37 9.51 -6.48
CA PRO A 376 13.54 8.85 -7.77
C PRO A 376 13.45 7.34 -7.61
N TRP A 377 12.62 6.74 -8.46
CA TRP A 377 12.65 5.33 -8.82
C TRP A 377 13.48 5.13 -10.08
N THR A 378 14.12 3.97 -10.15
CA THR A 378 14.94 3.58 -11.31
C THR A 378 14.33 2.36 -12.01
N GLN A 379 15.06 1.74 -12.95
CA GLN A 379 14.63 0.47 -13.57
C GLN A 379 14.60 -0.68 -12.55
N LEU A 380 15.27 -0.55 -11.39
CA LEU A 380 15.31 -1.57 -10.33
C LEU A 380 14.04 -1.58 -9.46
N SER A 381 13.45 -0.41 -9.21
CA SER A 381 12.31 -0.24 -8.31
C SER A 381 11.11 -1.12 -8.70
N PRO A 382 10.73 -1.23 -10.00
CA PRO A 382 9.67 -2.15 -10.45
C PRO A 382 9.98 -3.63 -10.21
N ILE A 383 11.24 -4.03 -10.35
CA ILE A 383 11.67 -5.42 -10.14
C ILE A 383 11.51 -5.75 -8.65
N ARG A 384 11.85 -4.81 -7.76
CA ARG A 384 11.69 -4.99 -6.31
C ARG A 384 10.23 -5.22 -5.94
N CYS A 385 9.32 -4.35 -6.37
CA CYS A 385 7.92 -4.46 -5.98
C CYS A 385 7.24 -5.69 -6.59
N ALA A 386 7.54 -6.03 -7.84
CA ALA A 386 7.05 -7.24 -8.48
C ALA A 386 7.55 -8.50 -7.75
N SER A 387 8.81 -8.54 -7.34
CA SER A 387 9.39 -9.63 -6.53
C SER A 387 8.64 -9.83 -5.22
N ASP A 388 8.36 -8.76 -4.48
CA ASP A 388 7.67 -8.89 -3.19
C ASP A 388 6.24 -9.39 -3.38
N THR A 389 5.50 -8.90 -4.37
CA THR A 389 4.16 -9.42 -4.66
C THR A 389 4.19 -10.85 -5.20
N TRP A 390 5.18 -11.19 -6.02
CA TRP A 390 5.39 -12.56 -6.51
C TRP A 390 5.65 -13.54 -5.36
N ALA A 391 6.50 -13.17 -4.40
CA ALA A 391 6.91 -14.05 -3.31
C ALA A 391 5.87 -14.15 -2.18
N HIS A 392 5.23 -13.04 -1.81
CA HIS A 392 4.45 -12.95 -0.56
C HIS A 392 2.95 -12.87 -0.76
N LEU A 393 2.50 -12.23 -1.84
CA LEU A 393 1.09 -12.30 -2.28
C LEU A 393 0.85 -13.48 -3.24
N ASP A 394 1.90 -14.19 -3.64
CA ASP A 394 1.81 -15.33 -4.56
C ASP A 394 1.06 -14.97 -5.85
N VAL A 395 1.39 -13.80 -6.43
CA VAL A 395 0.79 -13.36 -7.69
C VAL A 395 1.28 -14.25 -8.83
N ARG A 396 0.34 -14.93 -9.48
CA ARG A 396 0.58 -15.91 -10.56
C ARG A 396 0.09 -15.35 -11.90
N PRO A 397 0.57 -15.89 -13.03
CA PRO A 397 0.15 -15.39 -14.36
C PRO A 397 -1.36 -15.46 -14.66
N CYS A 398 -2.11 -16.36 -14.00
CA CYS A 398 -3.56 -16.44 -14.17
C CYS A 398 -4.35 -15.58 -13.17
N ASP A 399 -3.67 -14.83 -12.30
CA ASP A 399 -4.34 -13.98 -11.32
C ASP A 399 -4.85 -12.68 -11.96
N ILE A 400 -5.94 -12.18 -11.37
CA ILE A 400 -6.51 -10.87 -11.67
C ILE A 400 -6.32 -10.02 -10.42
N GLY A 401 -5.38 -9.08 -10.49
CA GLY A 401 -4.99 -8.20 -9.40
C GLY A 401 -5.77 -6.90 -9.44
N CYS A 402 -6.42 -6.54 -8.33
CA CYS A 402 -7.14 -5.27 -8.17
C CYS A 402 -6.67 -4.58 -6.90
N TRP A 403 -6.20 -3.34 -7.00
CA TRP A 403 -5.88 -2.51 -5.83
C TRP A 403 -6.38 -1.09 -6.08
N PRO A 404 -7.48 -0.64 -5.43
CA PRO A 404 -7.98 0.72 -5.60
C PRO A 404 -6.95 1.75 -5.09
N THR A 405 -6.34 2.49 -6.01
CA THR A 405 -5.33 3.51 -5.73
C THR A 405 -5.19 4.46 -6.94
N ASN A 406 -4.26 5.41 -6.89
CA ASN A 406 -3.87 6.26 -8.03
C ASN A 406 -2.35 6.28 -8.18
N LEU A 407 -1.84 6.82 -9.30
CA LEU A 407 -0.41 6.83 -9.61
C LEU A 407 0.42 7.68 -8.65
N GLY A 408 -0.16 8.72 -8.05
CA GLY A 408 0.51 9.59 -7.08
C GLY A 408 0.90 8.91 -5.78
N TRP A 409 0.30 7.75 -5.48
CA TRP A 409 0.69 6.90 -4.37
C TRP A 409 1.58 5.78 -4.86
N VAL A 410 2.56 5.38 -4.04
CA VAL A 410 3.52 4.31 -4.38
C VAL A 410 2.82 3.01 -4.84
N MET A 411 1.63 2.72 -4.31
CA MET A 411 0.87 1.53 -4.67
C MET A 411 0.39 1.54 -6.14
N GLY A 412 0.20 2.70 -6.76
CA GLY A 412 -0.21 2.82 -8.18
C GLY A 412 0.82 2.21 -9.13
N PRO A 413 2.08 2.68 -9.11
CA PRO A 413 3.16 2.02 -9.85
C PRO A 413 3.35 0.56 -9.43
N ILE A 414 3.28 0.24 -8.12
CA ILE A 414 3.45 -1.15 -7.64
C ILE A 414 2.44 -2.07 -8.33
N ILE A 415 1.14 -1.77 -8.33
CA ILE A 415 0.14 -2.69 -8.87
C ILE A 415 0.31 -2.92 -10.39
N ILE A 416 0.74 -1.90 -11.14
CA ILE A 416 1.07 -2.03 -12.58
C ILE A 416 2.18 -3.07 -12.76
N TYR A 417 3.30 -2.90 -12.06
CA TYR A 417 4.45 -3.78 -12.21
C TYR A 417 4.23 -5.16 -11.60
N SER A 418 3.52 -5.24 -10.48
CA SER A 418 3.13 -6.50 -9.86
C SER A 418 2.30 -7.35 -10.81
N CYS A 419 1.36 -6.76 -11.55
CA CYS A 419 0.61 -7.49 -12.57
C CYS A 419 1.49 -7.83 -13.78
N PHE A 420 2.10 -6.83 -14.41
CA PHE A 420 2.75 -7.03 -15.70
C PHE A 420 4.13 -7.69 -15.63
N LEU A 421 4.84 -7.69 -14.51
CA LEU A 421 6.10 -8.43 -14.40
C LEU A 421 5.89 -9.88 -13.93
N THR A 422 4.70 -10.24 -13.44
CA THR A 422 4.34 -11.62 -13.05
C THR A 422 3.41 -12.31 -14.04
N GLY A 423 2.95 -11.58 -15.06
CA GLY A 423 2.06 -12.08 -16.10
C GLY A 423 0.57 -12.02 -15.74
N ALA A 424 0.22 -11.51 -14.55
CA ALA A 424 -1.16 -11.33 -14.10
C ALA A 424 -1.88 -10.19 -14.84
N THR A 425 -3.21 -10.23 -14.79
CA THR A 425 -4.09 -9.18 -15.32
C THR A 425 -4.29 -8.06 -14.29
N LEU A 426 -4.32 -6.81 -14.75
CA LEU A 426 -4.63 -5.64 -13.92
C LEU A 426 -6.14 -5.33 -14.02
N ALA A 427 -6.85 -5.33 -12.90
CA ALA A 427 -8.25 -4.93 -12.82
C ALA A 427 -8.37 -3.50 -12.27
N LEU A 428 -9.09 -2.64 -13.01
CA LEU A 428 -9.28 -1.21 -12.71
C LEU A 428 -10.77 -0.88 -12.60
N TYR A 429 -11.18 -0.28 -11.50
CA TYR A 429 -12.52 0.31 -11.39
C TYR A 429 -12.39 1.83 -11.51
N HIS A 430 -12.94 2.42 -12.58
CA HIS A 430 -12.89 3.86 -12.80
C HIS A 430 -14.02 4.55 -12.03
N GLY A 431 -13.77 4.85 -10.76
CA GLY A 431 -14.74 5.53 -9.92
C GLY A 431 -14.44 5.45 -8.43
N SER A 432 -15.50 5.55 -7.63
CA SER A 432 -15.43 5.43 -6.18
C SER A 432 -15.35 3.97 -5.75
N PRO A 433 -14.26 3.52 -5.11
CA PRO A 433 -14.18 2.18 -4.56
C PRO A 433 -14.92 2.04 -3.23
N LEU A 434 -15.75 3.01 -2.80
CA LEU A 434 -16.37 3.01 -1.47
C LEU A 434 -17.66 2.18 -1.38
N GLY A 435 -18.31 1.94 -2.51
CA GLY A 435 -19.67 1.39 -2.55
C GLY A 435 -19.76 -0.05 -3.05
N ARG A 436 -21.00 -0.54 -3.09
CA ARG A 436 -21.37 -1.86 -3.64
C ARG A 436 -20.92 -2.06 -5.08
N ASP A 437 -20.97 -1.02 -5.90
CA ASP A 437 -20.65 -1.04 -7.32
C ASP A 437 -19.22 -1.55 -7.56
N PHE A 438 -18.27 -1.11 -6.72
CA PHE A 438 -16.91 -1.65 -6.71
C PHE A 438 -16.86 -3.12 -6.29
N CYS A 439 -17.56 -3.49 -5.20
CA CYS A 439 -17.59 -4.88 -4.76
C CYS A 439 -18.17 -5.83 -5.81
N LYS A 440 -19.16 -5.35 -6.58
CA LYS A 440 -19.73 -6.06 -7.72
C LYS A 440 -18.73 -6.16 -8.86
N PHE A 441 -17.95 -5.11 -9.14
CA PHE A 441 -16.86 -5.19 -10.11
C PHE A 441 -15.81 -6.25 -9.73
N VAL A 442 -15.45 -6.36 -8.45
CA VAL A 442 -14.52 -7.39 -7.96
C VAL A 442 -15.02 -8.80 -8.33
N GLN A 443 -16.31 -9.08 -8.15
CA GLN A 443 -16.93 -10.33 -8.56
C GLN A 443 -16.91 -10.51 -10.09
N ASP A 444 -17.41 -9.51 -10.83
CA ASP A 444 -17.65 -9.60 -12.27
C ASP A 444 -16.33 -9.68 -13.07
N ALA A 445 -15.28 -9.00 -12.59
CA ALA A 445 -13.93 -9.11 -13.13
C ALA A 445 -13.25 -10.44 -12.76
N GLY A 446 -13.76 -11.16 -11.74
CA GLY A 446 -13.16 -12.40 -11.25
C GLY A 446 -11.83 -12.18 -10.53
N VAL A 447 -11.72 -11.10 -9.75
CA VAL A 447 -10.51 -10.75 -9.01
C VAL A 447 -10.07 -11.91 -8.11
N THR A 448 -8.79 -12.27 -8.19
CA THR A 448 -8.18 -13.33 -7.36
C THR A 448 -7.23 -12.75 -6.30
N VAL A 449 -6.64 -11.58 -6.55
CA VAL A 449 -5.80 -10.84 -5.60
C VAL A 449 -6.40 -9.45 -5.39
N LEU A 450 -7.05 -9.25 -4.25
CA LEU A 450 -7.72 -7.98 -3.91
C LEU A 450 -6.93 -7.23 -2.85
N GLY A 451 -6.37 -6.09 -3.23
CA GLY A 451 -5.75 -5.12 -2.35
C GLY A 451 -6.72 -4.08 -1.81
N SER A 452 -6.44 -3.58 -0.61
CA SER A 452 -7.28 -2.59 0.06
C SER A 452 -6.47 -1.65 0.97
N VAL A 453 -7.17 -0.66 1.53
CA VAL A 453 -6.71 0.17 2.65
C VAL A 453 -7.77 0.01 3.75
N PRO A 454 -7.41 -0.05 5.05
CA PRO A 454 -8.36 -0.30 6.13
C PRO A 454 -9.60 0.61 6.14
N SER A 455 -9.44 1.90 5.83
CA SER A 455 -10.55 2.85 5.66
C SER A 455 -11.58 2.46 4.58
N LEU A 456 -11.17 1.79 3.50
CA LEU A 456 -12.09 1.23 2.49
C LEU A 456 -12.86 0.04 3.06
N VAL A 457 -12.17 -0.88 3.73
CA VAL A 457 -12.79 -2.06 4.35
C VAL A 457 -13.87 -1.66 5.35
N LYS A 458 -13.56 -0.67 6.18
CA LYS A 458 -14.52 -0.08 7.12
C LYS A 458 -15.77 0.46 6.42
N SER A 459 -15.59 1.11 5.27
CA SER A 459 -16.70 1.66 4.48
C SER A 459 -17.55 0.54 3.88
N TRP A 460 -16.92 -0.50 3.32
CA TRP A 460 -17.63 -1.66 2.76
C TRP A 460 -18.43 -2.42 3.81
N LYS A 461 -17.85 -2.59 5.00
CA LYS A 461 -18.54 -3.21 6.15
C LYS A 461 -19.74 -2.38 6.59
N ALA A 462 -19.56 -1.07 6.78
CA ALA A 462 -20.63 -0.19 7.22
C ALA A 462 -21.80 -0.13 6.21
N GLY A 463 -21.50 -0.22 4.91
CA GLY A 463 -22.50 -0.25 3.84
C GLY A 463 -22.97 -1.65 3.43
N ASN A 464 -22.55 -2.72 4.13
CA ASN A 464 -22.76 -4.13 3.75
C ASN A 464 -22.51 -4.41 2.26
N CYS A 465 -21.49 -3.76 1.67
CA CYS A 465 -21.34 -3.64 0.22
C CYS A 465 -21.14 -4.99 -0.49
N ALA A 466 -20.63 -6.00 0.21
CA ALA A 466 -20.40 -7.35 -0.30
C ALA A 466 -21.62 -8.28 -0.21
N GLU A 467 -22.76 -7.83 0.33
CA GLU A 467 -23.94 -8.68 0.53
C GLU A 467 -24.46 -9.30 -0.77
N GLY A 468 -24.68 -10.61 -0.79
CA GLY A 468 -25.16 -11.33 -1.97
C GLY A 468 -24.19 -11.37 -3.16
N LEU A 469 -22.91 -11.00 -2.96
CA LEU A 469 -21.86 -11.12 -3.97
C LEU A 469 -21.00 -12.35 -3.69
N ASP A 470 -20.52 -12.98 -4.76
CA ASP A 470 -19.63 -14.12 -4.71
C ASP A 470 -18.16 -13.68 -4.82
N TRP A 471 -17.47 -13.69 -3.69
CA TRP A 471 -16.03 -13.41 -3.60
C TRP A 471 -15.17 -14.66 -3.45
N THR A 472 -15.72 -15.86 -3.71
CA THR A 472 -14.99 -17.13 -3.53
C THR A 472 -13.79 -17.31 -4.46
N LYS A 473 -13.73 -16.56 -5.57
CA LYS A 473 -12.56 -16.51 -6.48
C LYS A 473 -11.34 -15.82 -5.86
N ILE A 474 -11.54 -14.96 -4.87
CA ILE A 474 -10.43 -14.32 -4.16
C ILE A 474 -9.58 -15.41 -3.48
N ARG A 475 -8.28 -15.39 -3.77
CA ARG A 475 -7.28 -16.28 -3.18
C ARG A 475 -6.50 -15.57 -2.08
N VAL A 476 -6.20 -14.29 -2.28
CA VAL A 476 -5.36 -13.49 -1.39
C VAL A 476 -5.94 -12.09 -1.29
N LEU A 477 -6.05 -11.61 -0.06
CA LEU A 477 -6.36 -10.24 0.26
C LEU A 477 -5.06 -9.52 0.64
N GLY A 478 -4.88 -8.29 0.19
CA GLY A 478 -3.77 -7.42 0.59
C GLY A 478 -4.29 -6.18 1.30
N THR A 479 -3.55 -5.69 2.29
CA THR A 479 -3.84 -4.41 2.94
C THR A 479 -2.56 -3.62 3.22
N THR A 480 -2.61 -2.33 2.99
CA THR A 480 -1.50 -1.41 3.25
C THR A 480 -2.02 0.00 3.44
N GLY A 481 -1.13 0.94 3.70
CA GLY A 481 -1.47 2.35 3.84
C GLY A 481 -1.89 2.72 5.25
N GLU A 482 -2.63 1.90 6.00
CA GLU A 482 -3.00 2.22 7.40
C GLU A 482 -2.81 0.98 8.29
N ALA A 483 -2.85 1.17 9.61
CA ALA A 483 -2.98 0.05 10.52
C ALA A 483 -4.39 -0.54 10.41
N SER A 484 -4.50 -1.85 10.24
CA SER A 484 -5.79 -2.53 10.11
C SER A 484 -6.53 -2.62 11.45
N ASP A 485 -7.86 -2.53 11.39
CA ASP A 485 -8.73 -2.88 12.52
C ASP A 485 -9.03 -4.39 12.48
N ILE A 486 -8.99 -5.04 13.65
CA ILE A 486 -9.14 -6.50 13.76
C ILE A 486 -10.53 -6.94 13.29
N ASP A 487 -11.57 -6.20 13.65
CA ASP A 487 -12.95 -6.57 13.37
C ASP A 487 -13.33 -6.27 11.91
N ASP A 488 -12.75 -5.23 11.33
CA ASP A 488 -12.87 -4.93 9.90
C ASP A 488 -12.16 -6.00 9.05
N ASN A 489 -10.98 -6.47 9.48
CA ASN A 489 -10.31 -7.59 8.83
C ASN A 489 -11.09 -8.91 8.95
N LEU A 490 -11.65 -9.21 10.14
CA LEU A 490 -12.50 -10.38 10.34
C LEU A 490 -13.71 -10.34 9.40
N TRP A 491 -14.35 -9.18 9.25
CA TRP A 491 -15.44 -8.99 8.30
C TRP A 491 -14.96 -9.28 6.87
N LEU A 492 -13.86 -8.64 6.43
CA LEU A 492 -13.35 -8.76 5.06
C LEU A 492 -13.04 -10.21 4.69
N THR A 493 -12.26 -10.90 5.52
CA THR A 493 -11.86 -12.28 5.25
C THR A 493 -13.07 -13.22 5.27
N SER A 494 -14.08 -12.97 6.12
CA SER A 494 -15.28 -13.80 6.17
C SER A 494 -16.08 -13.76 4.85
N ARG A 495 -16.07 -12.62 4.13
CA ARG A 495 -16.72 -12.48 2.82
C ARG A 495 -16.00 -13.26 1.72
N ALA A 496 -14.71 -13.49 1.90
CA ALA A 496 -13.88 -14.30 1.02
C ALA A 496 -13.53 -15.65 1.67
N SER A 497 -14.44 -16.29 2.41
CA SER A 497 -14.23 -17.64 2.97
C SER A 497 -12.91 -17.82 3.74
N TYR A 498 -12.57 -16.86 4.59
CA TYR A 498 -11.37 -16.85 5.43
C TYR A 498 -10.04 -16.87 4.68
N LYS A 499 -9.97 -16.32 3.47
CA LYS A 499 -8.73 -16.18 2.71
C LYS A 499 -7.73 -15.26 3.42
N PRO A 500 -6.41 -15.49 3.26
CA PRO A 500 -5.39 -14.74 3.98
C PRO A 500 -5.41 -13.27 3.58
N ILE A 501 -5.28 -12.41 4.59
CA ILE A 501 -5.00 -10.98 4.48
C ILE A 501 -3.51 -10.83 4.73
N VAL A 502 -2.79 -10.40 3.70
CA VAL A 502 -1.38 -10.07 3.77
C VAL A 502 -1.25 -8.58 4.08
N GLU A 503 -0.89 -8.29 5.33
CA GLU A 503 -0.53 -6.94 5.76
C GLU A 503 0.81 -6.56 5.12
N CYS A 504 0.92 -5.36 4.54
CA CYS A 504 2.12 -4.86 3.87
C CYS A 504 2.53 -3.48 4.43
N CYS A 505 3.80 -3.30 4.79
CA CYS A 505 4.32 -2.02 5.25
C CYS A 505 5.70 -1.72 4.62
N GLY A 506 5.82 -0.50 4.12
CA GLY A 506 6.91 -0.06 3.25
C GLY A 506 6.98 1.45 3.11
N GLY A 507 7.69 1.88 2.06
CA GLY A 507 7.82 3.29 1.73
C GLY A 507 8.19 3.49 0.27
N THR A 508 7.85 4.68 -0.24
CA THR A 508 8.23 5.14 -1.58
C THR A 508 9.74 5.00 -1.81
N GLU A 509 10.55 5.25 -0.78
CA GLU A 509 12.01 5.17 -0.81
C GLU A 509 12.59 3.75 -0.87
N LEU A 510 11.79 2.72 -0.58
CA LEU A 510 12.19 1.31 -0.66
C LEU A 510 11.62 0.60 -1.89
N ALA A 511 10.81 1.32 -2.67
CA ALA A 511 10.00 0.83 -3.78
C ALA A 511 8.99 -0.27 -3.43
N SER A 512 8.92 -0.74 -2.19
CA SER A 512 8.10 -1.89 -1.77
C SER A 512 8.00 -1.97 -0.24
N SER A 513 7.47 -3.09 0.25
CA SER A 513 7.40 -3.46 1.66
C SER A 513 8.74 -3.92 2.21
N TYR A 514 9.02 -3.61 3.48
CA TYR A 514 10.16 -4.15 4.25
C TYR A 514 9.71 -5.18 5.32
N ILE A 515 8.46 -5.04 5.80
CA ILE A 515 7.73 -6.05 6.57
C ILE A 515 6.39 -6.33 5.90
N GLN A 516 6.01 -7.60 5.89
CA GLN A 516 4.88 -8.08 5.12
C GLN A 516 4.44 -9.46 5.58
N GLY A 517 3.16 -9.79 5.39
CA GLY A 517 2.67 -11.15 5.59
C GLY A 517 3.18 -12.13 4.53
N SER A 518 3.30 -13.42 4.85
CA SER A 518 3.68 -14.45 3.86
C SER A 518 2.74 -15.64 3.92
N LEU A 519 2.31 -16.14 2.76
CA LEU A 519 1.47 -17.36 2.66
C LEU A 519 2.16 -18.65 3.11
N LEU A 520 3.43 -18.58 3.55
CA LEU A 520 4.15 -19.69 4.17
C LEU A 520 4.16 -19.60 5.71
N ARG A 521 3.46 -18.62 6.28
CA ARG A 521 3.31 -18.43 7.73
C ARG A 521 1.83 -18.25 8.10
N PRO A 522 1.42 -18.57 9.34
CA PRO A 522 0.09 -18.21 9.80
C PRO A 522 -0.11 -16.69 9.77
N GLN A 523 -1.31 -16.22 9.43
CA GLN A 523 -1.67 -14.80 9.44
C GLN A 523 -2.50 -14.47 10.68
N ALA A 524 -2.27 -13.29 11.25
CA ALA A 524 -3.05 -12.73 12.34
C ALA A 524 -3.57 -11.33 11.95
N PHE A 525 -4.75 -10.97 12.42
CA PHE A 525 -5.35 -9.68 12.06
C PHE A 525 -4.54 -8.49 12.61
N GLY A 526 -4.24 -7.50 11.75
CA GLY A 526 -3.54 -6.28 12.15
C GLY A 526 -2.06 -6.51 12.49
N ALA A 527 -1.45 -7.60 12.02
CA ALA A 527 -0.07 -7.93 12.28
C ALA A 527 0.63 -8.50 11.04
N PHE A 528 1.87 -8.08 10.81
CA PHE A 528 2.72 -8.61 9.73
C PHE A 528 3.37 -9.91 10.19
N SER A 529 3.25 -10.99 9.41
CA SER A 529 3.83 -12.29 9.79
C SER A 529 5.34 -12.41 9.53
N GLY A 530 6.01 -11.39 8.98
CA GLY A 530 7.47 -11.40 8.85
C GLY A 530 8.07 -10.19 8.14
N ALA A 531 9.35 -10.32 7.81
CA ALA A 531 10.09 -9.42 6.94
C ALA A 531 9.94 -9.85 5.47
N SER A 532 10.03 -8.90 4.54
CA SER A 532 10.15 -9.25 3.12
C SER A 532 11.48 -9.96 2.83
N MET A 533 11.52 -10.77 1.78
CA MET A 533 12.73 -11.51 1.41
C MET A 533 13.83 -10.51 1.03
N SER A 534 15.10 -10.89 1.25
CA SER A 534 16.30 -10.05 1.10
C SER A 534 16.37 -8.80 2.01
N THR A 535 15.37 -8.56 2.85
CA THR A 535 15.33 -7.36 3.71
C THR A 535 15.84 -7.65 5.10
N GLY A 536 17.01 -7.12 5.43
CA GLY A 536 17.52 -7.14 6.80
C GLY A 536 17.17 -5.86 7.55
N PHE A 537 16.79 -5.98 8.81
CA PHE A 537 16.65 -4.82 9.72
C PHE A 537 16.84 -5.24 11.17
N VAL A 538 17.01 -4.24 12.04
CA VAL A 538 16.99 -4.39 13.50
C VAL A 538 15.97 -3.44 14.12
N ILE A 539 15.55 -3.74 15.35
CA ILE A 539 14.73 -2.86 16.17
C ILE A 539 15.65 -2.23 17.22
N LEU A 540 15.72 -0.91 17.23
CA LEU A 540 16.58 -0.12 18.11
C LEU A 540 15.79 0.35 19.34
N ASP A 541 16.37 0.18 20.52
CA ASP A 541 15.86 0.80 21.74
C ASP A 541 16.05 2.32 21.76
N GLU A 542 15.64 2.97 22.86
CA GLU A 542 15.74 4.43 23.03
C GLU A 542 17.20 4.94 23.06
N GLN A 543 18.18 4.06 23.28
CA GLN A 543 19.61 4.36 23.27
C GLN A 543 20.25 4.08 21.90
N GLY A 544 19.48 3.61 20.92
CA GLY A 544 19.98 3.24 19.60
C GLY A 544 20.67 1.88 19.56
N THR A 545 20.49 1.04 20.59
CA THR A 545 21.05 -0.31 20.65
C THR A 545 20.07 -1.32 20.03
N PRO A 546 20.52 -2.17 19.08
CA PRO A 546 19.69 -3.24 18.52
C PRO A 546 19.28 -4.29 19.56
N TYR A 547 17.99 -4.62 19.63
CA TYR A 547 17.51 -5.80 20.34
C TYR A 547 17.91 -7.10 19.60
N PRO A 548 18.13 -8.21 20.33
CA PRO A 548 18.22 -9.55 19.75
C PRO A 548 17.01 -9.91 18.86
N ASP A 549 17.21 -10.74 17.83
CA ASP A 549 16.19 -11.03 16.81
C ASP A 549 15.02 -11.90 17.28
N ASP A 550 15.19 -12.61 18.38
CA ASP A 550 14.27 -13.62 18.92
C ASP A 550 13.47 -13.14 20.13
N ILE A 551 13.75 -11.94 20.64
CA ILE A 551 13.03 -11.40 21.80
C ILE A 551 11.87 -10.48 21.39
N PRO A 552 10.72 -10.57 22.08
CA PRO A 552 9.69 -9.53 22.00
C PRO A 552 10.26 -8.18 22.43
N CYS A 553 10.03 -7.14 21.63
CA CYS A 553 10.60 -5.81 21.84
C CYS A 553 9.79 -4.75 21.09
N SER A 554 10.03 -3.47 21.37
CA SER A 554 9.49 -2.36 20.60
C SER A 554 10.50 -1.23 20.48
N GLY A 555 10.58 -0.61 19.31
CA GLY A 555 11.60 0.38 19.02
C GLY A 555 11.60 0.86 17.57
N GLU A 556 12.57 1.72 17.23
CA GLU A 556 12.71 2.28 15.88
C GLU A 556 13.36 1.26 14.93
N VAL A 557 12.90 1.22 13.68
CA VAL A 557 13.48 0.36 12.64
C VAL A 557 14.77 0.96 12.09
N GLY A 558 15.86 0.19 12.20
CA GLY A 558 17.10 0.41 11.46
C GLY A 558 17.27 -0.65 10.36
N LEU A 559 17.10 -0.26 9.10
CA LEU A 559 17.27 -1.15 7.95
C LEU A 559 18.76 -1.35 7.64
N PHE A 560 19.16 -2.54 7.21
CA PHE A 560 20.47 -2.69 6.56
C PHE A 560 20.45 -1.92 5.22
N PRO A 561 21.54 -1.22 4.87
CA PRO A 561 21.52 -0.34 3.71
C PRO A 561 21.53 -1.09 2.38
N LEU A 562 22.06 -2.32 2.34
CA LEU A 562 22.02 -3.19 1.16
C LEU A 562 20.59 -3.63 0.88
N TYR A 563 19.89 -2.84 0.07
CA TYR A 563 18.47 -3.01 -0.21
C TYR A 563 18.22 -2.80 -1.69
N PHE A 564 17.93 -3.88 -2.41
CA PHE A 564 17.64 -3.85 -3.84
C PHE A 564 16.43 -2.95 -4.13
N GLY A 565 16.60 -1.98 -5.03
CA GLY A 565 15.55 -1.07 -5.49
C GLY A 565 15.25 0.12 -4.56
N ALA A 566 15.92 0.22 -3.40
CA ALA A 566 15.82 1.41 -2.56
C ALA A 566 16.49 2.61 -3.22
N THR A 567 15.93 3.79 -2.99
CA THR A 567 16.47 5.04 -3.53
C THR A 567 17.84 5.34 -2.90
N ASP A 568 18.78 5.78 -3.73
CA ASP A 568 20.16 6.12 -3.38
C ASP A 568 20.41 7.64 -3.32
N ARG A 569 19.40 8.44 -3.71
CA ARG A 569 19.44 9.91 -3.71
C ARG A 569 18.06 10.50 -3.48
N LEU A 570 18.01 11.77 -3.12
CA LEU A 570 16.79 12.60 -3.15
C LEU A 570 17.04 13.75 -4.12
N LEU A 571 16.01 14.19 -4.83
CA LEU A 571 16.18 15.25 -5.85
C LEU A 571 16.20 16.66 -5.25
N ASN A 572 15.64 16.84 -4.05
CA ASN A 572 15.46 18.14 -3.40
C ASN A 572 15.92 18.17 -1.93
N ALA A 573 16.65 17.15 -1.48
CA ALA A 573 17.17 17.08 -0.12
C ALA A 573 18.47 16.26 -0.09
N ASP A 574 19.23 16.43 0.98
CA ASP A 574 20.41 15.60 1.24
C ASP A 574 19.97 14.19 1.66
N HIS A 575 20.29 13.20 0.83
CA HIS A 575 19.92 11.80 1.04
C HIS A 575 20.55 11.22 2.32
N ASP A 576 21.82 11.51 2.56
CA ASP A 576 22.57 10.99 3.71
C ASP A 576 22.06 11.60 5.00
N LYS A 577 21.79 12.91 5.00
CA LYS A 577 21.18 13.60 6.13
C LYS A 577 19.80 13.05 6.49
N VAL A 578 19.00 12.67 5.49
CA VAL A 578 17.62 12.19 5.73
C VAL A 578 17.60 10.73 6.20
N TYR A 579 18.44 9.86 5.64
CA TYR A 579 18.31 8.41 5.84
C TYR A 579 19.44 7.77 6.65
N PHE A 580 20.56 8.45 6.88
CA PHE A 580 21.72 7.85 7.54
C PHE A 580 22.22 8.64 8.75
N ASP A 581 22.03 9.95 8.78
CA ASP A 581 22.45 10.78 9.91
C ASP A 581 21.79 10.33 11.22
N GLY A 582 22.59 10.27 12.28
CA GLY A 582 22.22 9.76 13.60
C GLY A 582 21.92 8.25 13.67
N MET A 583 22.05 7.48 12.60
CA MET A 583 21.87 6.02 12.65
C MET A 583 23.15 5.30 13.08
N PRO A 584 23.06 4.25 13.92
CA PRO A 584 24.23 3.54 14.42
C PRO A 584 24.89 2.68 13.34
N ILE A 585 26.19 2.43 13.51
CA ILE A 585 26.91 1.38 12.78
C ILE A 585 26.59 0.04 13.45
N TYR A 586 26.08 -0.92 12.69
CA TYR A 586 25.82 -2.28 13.16
C TYR A 586 26.34 -3.30 12.14
N LYS A 587 27.06 -4.33 12.63
CA LYS A 587 27.75 -5.33 11.79
C LYS A 587 28.55 -4.69 10.64
N GLY A 588 29.28 -3.61 10.94
CA GLY A 588 30.15 -2.90 10.00
C GLY A 588 29.44 -2.04 8.95
N ARG A 589 28.13 -1.80 9.08
CA ARG A 589 27.35 -0.94 8.17
C ARG A 589 26.54 0.09 8.94
N GLN A 590 26.51 1.31 8.42
CA GLN A 590 25.56 2.32 8.91
C GLN A 590 24.14 1.89 8.53
N LEU A 591 23.27 1.78 9.54
CA LEU A 591 21.88 1.46 9.30
C LEU A 591 21.19 2.63 8.59
N ARG A 592 20.17 2.30 7.80
CA ARG A 592 19.30 3.25 7.13
C ARG A 592 18.05 3.46 7.96
N ARG A 593 17.75 4.71 8.28
CA ARG A 593 16.51 5.12 8.94
C ARG A 593 15.33 4.90 8.01
N HIS A 594 14.31 4.19 8.49
CA HIS A 594 12.99 4.24 7.88
C HIS A 594 12.07 5.23 8.61
N GLY A 595 12.23 5.32 9.93
CA GLY A 595 11.46 6.19 10.83
C GLY A 595 10.18 5.55 11.36
N ASP A 596 9.91 4.28 11.04
CA ASP A 596 8.83 3.52 11.67
C ASP A 596 9.26 3.01 13.04
N ILE A 597 8.35 3.08 14.01
CA ILE A 597 8.45 2.36 15.28
C ILE A 597 7.59 1.11 15.15
N ILE A 598 8.17 -0.05 15.48
CA ILE A 598 7.44 -1.32 15.44
C ILE A 598 7.56 -2.07 16.77
N GLN A 599 6.68 -3.03 16.97
CA GLN A 599 6.76 -4.02 18.03
C GLN A 599 6.94 -5.40 17.39
N ARG A 600 7.94 -6.15 17.85
CA ARG A 600 8.02 -7.60 17.62
C ARG A 600 7.32 -8.32 18.77
N THR A 601 6.35 -9.16 18.45
CA THR A 601 5.61 -9.95 19.46
C THR A 601 6.24 -11.31 19.69
N VAL A 602 5.78 -12.03 20.73
CA VAL A 602 5.96 -13.49 20.79
C VAL A 602 5.42 -14.11 19.49
N GLY A 603 6.12 -15.12 18.97
CA GLY A 603 5.83 -15.72 17.66
C GLY A 603 6.43 -14.98 16.45
N GLY A 604 7.05 -13.81 16.67
CA GLY A 604 7.78 -13.09 15.62
C GLY A 604 6.87 -12.38 14.61
N TYR A 605 5.66 -11.97 15.04
CA TYR A 605 4.86 -11.01 14.27
C TYR A 605 5.34 -9.59 14.54
N TYR A 606 5.07 -8.69 13.60
CA TYR A 606 5.34 -7.27 13.74
C TYR A 606 4.03 -6.49 13.80
N ILE A 607 4.01 -5.42 14.59
CA ILE A 607 2.92 -4.45 14.67
C ILE A 607 3.52 -3.06 14.54
N VAL A 608 3.00 -2.24 13.63
CA VAL A 608 3.50 -0.86 13.44
C VAL A 608 2.92 0.04 14.52
N GLN A 609 3.81 0.60 15.34
CA GLN A 609 3.50 1.48 16.46
C GLN A 609 3.53 2.97 16.08
N GLY A 610 3.87 3.30 14.83
CA GLY A 610 3.74 4.65 14.27
C GLY A 610 5.09 5.13 13.77
N ARG A 611 5.32 6.45 13.87
CA ARG A 611 6.54 7.11 13.39
C ARG A 611 7.36 7.66 14.55
N ALA A 612 8.68 7.54 14.45
CA ALA A 612 9.66 8.16 15.34
C ALA A 612 9.82 9.66 15.06
N ASP A 613 9.53 10.06 13.81
CA ASP A 613 9.49 11.46 13.39
C ASP A 613 8.08 12.07 13.56
N ASP A 614 7.98 13.35 13.20
CA ASP A 614 6.75 14.16 13.27
C ASP A 614 5.79 13.91 12.09
N THR A 615 5.96 12.80 11.34
CA THR A 615 5.05 12.39 10.27
C THR A 615 3.92 11.52 10.80
N MET A 616 2.82 11.50 10.06
CA MET A 616 1.61 10.80 10.44
C MET A 616 0.92 10.24 9.20
N ASN A 617 0.07 9.24 9.41
CA ASN A 617 -0.56 8.52 8.33
C ASN A 617 -2.09 8.66 8.43
N LEU A 618 -2.65 9.53 7.58
CA LEU A 618 -4.07 9.88 7.59
C LEU A 618 -4.76 9.32 6.36
N GLY A 619 -5.62 8.32 6.54
CA GLY A 619 -6.36 7.78 5.39
C GLY A 619 -5.46 7.10 4.34
N GLY A 620 -4.32 6.54 4.76
CA GLY A 620 -3.33 5.92 3.86
C GLY A 620 -2.30 6.89 3.29
N ILE A 621 -2.42 8.18 3.61
CA ILE A 621 -1.60 9.25 3.07
C ILE A 621 -0.60 9.71 4.14
N LYS A 622 0.69 9.56 3.84
CA LYS A 622 1.78 10.09 4.67
C LYS A 622 1.86 11.62 4.53
N THR A 623 1.76 12.33 5.65
CA THR A 623 1.88 13.81 5.71
C THR A 623 2.66 14.22 6.96
N SER A 624 3.31 15.38 6.92
CA SER A 624 4.02 15.92 8.09
C SER A 624 3.08 16.76 8.96
N SER A 625 3.24 16.69 10.29
CA SER A 625 2.52 17.60 11.19
C SER A 625 2.79 19.07 10.86
N VAL A 626 4.02 19.43 10.48
CA VAL A 626 4.41 20.79 10.12
C VAL A 626 3.66 21.33 8.89
N GLU A 627 3.39 20.48 7.89
CA GLU A 627 2.62 20.83 6.69
C GLU A 627 1.16 21.16 7.06
N ILE A 628 0.55 20.37 7.95
CA ILE A 628 -0.78 20.63 8.50
C ILE A 628 -0.78 21.92 9.34
N GLU A 629 0.19 22.07 10.25
CA GLU A 629 0.32 23.23 11.15
C GLU A 629 0.48 24.54 10.37
N ARG A 630 1.28 24.53 9.29
CA ARG A 630 1.46 25.70 8.41
C ARG A 630 0.14 26.18 7.81
N VAL A 631 -0.72 25.25 7.39
CA VAL A 631 -2.04 25.56 6.84
C VAL A 631 -2.99 26.03 7.94
N CYS A 632 -3.00 25.34 9.09
CA CYS A 632 -3.86 25.69 10.22
C CYS A 632 -3.51 27.03 10.85
N ASN A 633 -2.22 27.38 10.98
CA ASN A 633 -1.78 28.67 11.53
C ASN A 633 -2.27 29.88 10.73
N ARG A 634 -2.66 29.69 9.47
CA ARG A 634 -3.19 30.73 8.58
C ARG A 634 -4.72 30.69 8.46
N ALA A 635 -5.37 29.74 9.15
CA ALA A 635 -6.81 29.55 9.05
C ALA A 635 -7.60 30.60 9.85
N ASP A 636 -6.98 31.25 10.83
CA ASP A 636 -7.59 32.30 11.63
C ASP A 636 -6.55 33.28 12.20
N GLU A 637 -6.91 34.55 12.30
CA GLU A 637 -6.04 35.60 12.84
C GLU A 637 -5.82 35.48 14.35
N CYS A 638 -6.73 34.83 15.08
CA CYS A 638 -6.64 34.66 16.54
C CYS A 638 -5.56 33.66 16.96
N LEU A 639 -5.04 32.85 16.04
CA LEU A 639 -4.09 31.79 16.33
C LEU A 639 -2.69 32.33 16.53
N LEU A 640 -2.04 31.91 17.63
CA LEU A 640 -0.62 32.10 17.82
C LEU A 640 0.14 30.98 17.10
N GLU A 641 -0.24 29.74 17.39
CA GLU A 641 0.36 28.55 16.81
C GLU A 641 -0.54 27.32 16.98
N THR A 642 -0.25 26.27 16.21
CA THR A 642 -0.95 25.00 16.22
C THR A 642 0.04 23.85 16.29
N ALA A 643 -0.41 22.72 16.83
CA ALA A 643 0.30 21.44 16.83
C ALA A 643 -0.61 20.35 16.27
N ALA A 644 -0.15 19.65 15.23
CA ALA A 644 -0.88 18.53 14.65
C ALA A 644 -0.34 17.21 15.20
N VAL A 645 -1.21 16.36 15.72
CA VAL A 645 -0.86 15.02 16.19
C VAL A 645 -1.86 14.00 15.66
N SER A 646 -1.40 12.77 15.45
CA SER A 646 -2.26 11.64 15.14
C SER A 646 -2.54 10.82 16.39
N ILE A 647 -3.79 10.36 16.55
CA ILE A 647 -4.23 9.53 17.67
C ILE A 647 -4.65 8.17 17.14
N LYS A 648 -4.14 7.12 17.77
CA LYS A 648 -4.52 5.74 17.46
C LYS A 648 -5.76 5.32 18.25
N PRO A 649 -6.77 4.72 17.60
CA PRO A 649 -7.87 4.08 18.32
C PRO A 649 -7.35 2.87 19.13
N SER A 650 -7.96 2.61 20.29
CA SER A 650 -7.53 1.53 21.19
C SER A 650 -7.70 0.11 20.62
N GLY A 651 -8.52 -0.06 19.58
CA GLY A 651 -8.78 -1.34 18.91
C GLY A 651 -7.86 -1.64 17.71
N GLY A 652 -6.97 -0.71 17.36
CA GLY A 652 -6.35 -0.67 16.03
C GLY A 652 -7.15 0.19 15.05
N GLY A 653 -6.79 0.14 13.78
CA GLY A 653 -7.42 0.95 12.73
C GLY A 653 -6.72 2.27 12.42
N PRO A 654 -7.34 3.10 11.56
CA PRO A 654 -6.74 4.31 11.00
C PRO A 654 -6.48 5.38 12.06
N GLU A 655 -5.37 6.11 11.94
CA GLU A 655 -5.08 7.22 12.85
C GLU A 655 -6.04 8.39 12.62
N HIS A 656 -6.38 9.11 13.70
CA HIS A 656 -7.25 10.27 13.67
C HIS A 656 -6.43 11.56 13.83
N LEU A 657 -6.69 12.57 12.99
CA LEU A 657 -6.05 13.88 13.10
C LEU A 657 -6.65 14.68 14.26
N ALA A 658 -5.78 15.12 15.17
CA ALA A 658 -6.10 16.12 16.19
C ALA A 658 -5.23 17.37 16.01
N ILE A 659 -5.88 18.53 16.10
CA ILE A 659 -5.19 19.83 16.07
C ILE A 659 -5.32 20.47 17.45
N LEU A 660 -4.18 20.73 18.08
CA LEU A 660 -4.12 21.57 19.26
C LEU A 660 -3.78 23.00 18.85
N ALA A 661 -4.38 23.98 19.51
CA ALA A 661 -4.21 25.39 19.18
C ALA A 661 -3.89 26.22 20.43
N VAL A 662 -2.98 27.18 20.28
CA VAL A 662 -2.74 28.25 21.25
C VAL A 662 -3.21 29.56 20.62
N LEU A 663 -4.03 30.31 21.34
CA LEU A 663 -4.57 31.59 20.89
C LEU A 663 -3.61 32.73 21.26
N LYS A 664 -3.58 33.80 20.45
CA LYS A 664 -2.84 35.03 20.74
C LYS A 664 -3.35 35.69 22.03
N ASP A 665 -4.67 35.79 22.16
CA ASP A 665 -5.33 36.17 23.41
C ASP A 665 -5.68 34.90 24.20
N ARG A 666 -4.91 34.63 25.27
CA ARG A 666 -5.09 33.45 26.12
C ARG A 666 -6.36 33.50 26.98
N SER A 667 -7.03 34.66 27.08
CA SER A 667 -8.26 34.84 27.85
C SER A 667 -9.54 34.70 27.00
N ALA A 668 -9.40 34.71 25.67
CA ALA A 668 -10.53 34.63 24.75
C ALA A 668 -11.23 33.26 24.84
N GLN A 669 -12.54 33.27 25.11
CA GLN A 669 -13.38 32.10 24.85
C GLN A 669 -13.59 31.97 23.34
N TYR A 670 -13.14 30.85 22.77
CA TYR A 670 -13.27 30.59 21.34
C TYR A 670 -14.10 29.34 21.09
N ASP A 671 -15.00 29.39 20.12
CA ASP A 671 -15.80 28.24 19.72
C ASP A 671 -14.91 27.20 19.01
N VAL A 672 -14.64 26.09 19.70
CA VAL A 672 -13.83 24.97 19.20
C VAL A 672 -14.45 24.35 17.94
N ASN A 673 -15.79 24.35 17.81
CA ASN A 673 -16.45 23.83 16.62
C ASN A 673 -16.29 24.76 15.43
N LEU A 674 -16.34 26.08 15.65
CA LEU A 674 -15.98 27.06 14.62
C LEU A 674 -14.53 26.89 14.17
N LEU A 675 -13.60 26.77 15.12
CA LEU A 675 -12.18 26.60 14.82
C LEU A 675 -11.91 25.29 14.04
N LYS A 676 -12.56 24.19 14.44
CA LYS A 676 -12.51 22.91 13.72
C LYS A 676 -12.98 23.04 12.27
N ARG A 677 -14.07 23.78 12.02
CA ARG A 677 -14.54 24.04 10.65
C ARG A 677 -13.52 24.86 9.86
N LYS A 678 -12.93 25.91 10.45
CA LYS A 678 -11.88 26.72 9.80
C LYS A 678 -10.66 25.88 9.43
N PHE A 679 -10.16 25.05 10.35
CA PHE A 679 -9.07 24.12 10.05
C PHE A 679 -9.42 23.11 8.96
N GLN A 680 -10.60 22.51 9.04
CA GLN A 680 -11.07 21.55 8.03
C GLN A 680 -11.11 22.19 6.64
N THR A 681 -11.67 23.40 6.53
CA THR A 681 -11.73 24.15 5.27
C THR A 681 -10.33 24.52 4.76
N ALA A 682 -9.45 25.00 5.64
CA ALA A 682 -8.09 25.37 5.27
C ALA A 682 -7.29 24.17 4.74
N ILE A 683 -7.36 23.02 5.43
CA ILE A 683 -6.68 21.78 5.02
C ILE A 683 -7.22 21.28 3.68
N GLN A 684 -8.55 21.22 3.52
CA GLN A 684 -9.13 20.73 2.27
C GLN A 684 -8.79 21.62 1.07
N LYS A 685 -8.78 22.94 1.29
CA LYS A 685 -8.51 23.92 0.24
C LYS A 685 -7.03 23.97 -0.17
N ASN A 686 -6.12 23.88 0.81
CA ASN A 686 -4.72 24.22 0.59
C ASN A 686 -3.76 23.02 0.71
N LEU A 687 -4.25 21.83 1.09
CA LEU A 687 -3.40 20.65 1.28
C LEU A 687 -4.00 19.42 0.59
N ASN A 688 -4.95 18.74 1.24
CA ASN A 688 -5.60 17.57 0.68
C ASN A 688 -7.08 17.50 1.13
N PRO A 689 -8.05 17.45 0.20
CA PRO A 689 -9.48 17.37 0.50
C PRO A 689 -9.89 16.09 1.23
N LEU A 690 -9.08 15.02 1.15
CA LEU A 690 -9.33 13.75 1.81
C LEU A 690 -9.03 13.77 3.32
N PHE A 691 -8.26 14.76 3.79
CA PHE A 691 -7.95 14.87 5.22
C PHE A 691 -9.17 15.32 6.02
N LYS A 692 -9.38 14.66 7.16
CA LYS A 692 -10.48 14.96 8.09
C LYS A 692 -9.93 15.30 9.46
N VAL A 693 -10.28 16.48 9.98
CA VAL A 693 -9.97 16.89 11.34
C VAL A 693 -10.95 16.19 12.29
N SER A 694 -10.45 15.28 13.13
CA SER A 694 -11.28 14.54 14.08
C SER A 694 -11.49 15.33 15.37
N TYR A 695 -10.43 15.91 15.92
CA TYR A 695 -10.46 16.62 17.20
C TYR A 695 -9.77 17.97 17.11
N VAL A 696 -10.29 18.94 17.85
CA VAL A 696 -9.61 20.23 18.08
C VAL A 696 -9.63 20.51 19.57
N LYS A 697 -8.49 20.97 20.10
CA LYS A 697 -8.35 21.36 21.49
C LYS A 697 -7.59 22.68 21.59
N VAL A 698 -8.14 23.64 22.31
CA VAL A 698 -7.40 24.85 22.69
C VAL A 698 -6.65 24.56 23.99
N VAL A 699 -5.36 24.86 24.02
CA VAL A 699 -4.50 24.71 25.20
C VAL A 699 -3.82 26.04 25.52
N ALA A 700 -3.45 26.25 26.78
CA ALA A 700 -2.82 27.50 27.21
C ALA A 700 -1.43 27.70 26.57
N GLU A 701 -0.66 26.61 26.48
CA GLU A 701 0.66 26.58 25.86
C GLU A 701 1.07 25.15 25.50
N PHE A 702 2.10 25.00 24.67
CA PHE A 702 2.64 23.70 24.29
C PHE A 702 3.85 23.30 25.16
N PRO A 703 3.97 22.01 25.52
CA PRO A 703 5.18 21.50 26.17
C PRO A 703 6.35 21.56 25.20
N ARG A 704 7.50 22.07 25.67
CA ARG A 704 8.70 22.27 24.85
C ARG A 704 9.96 21.76 25.54
N THR A 705 10.98 21.43 24.74
CA THR A 705 12.34 21.17 25.22
C THR A 705 13.03 22.46 25.68
N ALA A 706 14.18 22.34 26.34
CA ALA A 706 15.06 23.48 26.63
C ALA A 706 15.52 24.24 25.36
N SER A 707 15.58 23.56 24.22
CA SER A 707 15.82 24.14 22.89
C SER A 707 14.55 24.66 22.20
N ASN A 708 13.45 24.80 22.93
CA ASN A 708 12.15 25.31 22.48
C ASN A 708 11.42 24.43 21.43
N LYS A 709 11.86 23.17 21.23
CA LYS A 709 11.23 22.22 20.31
C LYS A 709 9.92 21.70 20.91
N LEU A 710 8.85 21.71 20.13
CA LEU A 710 7.53 21.23 20.54
C LEU A 710 7.54 19.72 20.80
N LEU A 711 7.06 19.31 21.98
CA LEU A 711 7.03 17.92 22.43
C LEU A 711 5.73 17.22 21.99
N ARG A 712 5.61 16.89 20.69
CA ARG A 712 4.39 16.26 20.12
C ARG A 712 4.04 14.91 20.75
N ARG A 713 5.03 14.14 21.21
CA ARG A 713 4.79 12.87 21.93
C ARG A 713 3.98 13.11 23.20
N VAL A 714 4.37 14.10 24.01
CA VAL A 714 3.66 14.46 25.24
C VAL A 714 2.22 14.90 24.94
N LEU A 715 2.02 15.74 23.93
CA LEU A 715 0.67 16.17 23.52
C LEU A 715 -0.21 14.99 23.07
N ARG A 716 0.38 14.04 22.33
CA ARG A 716 -0.30 12.84 21.87
C ARG A 716 -0.70 11.93 23.03
N ASP A 717 0.21 11.72 23.98
CA ASP A 717 -0.03 10.86 25.14
C ASP A 717 -1.11 11.46 26.06
N GLN A 718 -1.05 12.77 26.32
CA GLN A 718 -2.09 13.50 27.08
C GLN A 718 -3.46 13.37 26.42
N LEU A 719 -3.54 13.57 25.11
CA LEU A 719 -4.80 13.52 24.38
C LEU A 719 -5.35 12.09 24.27
N ALA A 720 -4.48 11.09 24.12
CA ALA A 720 -4.87 9.68 24.15
C ALA A 720 -5.44 9.28 25.51
N GLN A 721 -4.83 9.74 26.61
CA GLN A 721 -5.32 9.47 27.97
C GLN A 721 -6.68 10.12 28.23
N GLU A 722 -6.88 11.37 27.80
CA GLU A 722 -8.17 12.06 27.93
C GLU A 722 -9.29 11.41 27.11
N LEU A 723 -9.02 11.01 25.87
CA LEU A 723 -10.00 10.35 25.02
C LEU A 723 -10.34 8.94 25.52
N SER A 724 -9.36 8.23 26.09
CA SER A 724 -9.61 6.94 26.76
C SER A 724 -10.52 7.11 27.97
N ASN A 725 -10.35 8.17 28.76
CA ASN A 725 -11.23 8.45 29.90
C ASN A 725 -12.65 8.81 29.45
N ARG A 726 -12.81 9.52 28.32
CA ARG A 726 -14.12 9.80 27.73
C ARG A 726 -14.82 8.60 27.11
N SER A 727 -14.09 7.56 26.67
CA SER A 727 -14.72 6.34 26.14
C SER A 727 -15.11 5.35 27.23
N LYS A 728 -14.62 5.53 28.47
CA LYS A 728 -15.00 4.73 29.64
C LYS A 728 -16.21 5.31 30.39
N LEU A 729 -16.41 6.63 30.28
CA LEU A 729 -17.64 7.33 30.64
C LEU A 729 -18.67 7.14 29.53
#